data_AF-A0A1M6TZG6-F1
#
_entry.id   AF-A0A1M6TZG6-F1
#
_cell.length_a   1.000
_cell.length_b   1.000
_cell.length_c   1.000
_cell.angle_alpha   90.00
_cell.angle_beta   90.00
_cell.angle_gamma   90.00
#
_symmetry.space_group_name_H-M   'P 1'
#
loop_
_entity.id
_entity.type
_entity.pdbx_description
1 polymer ?
#
loop_
_entity_poly.entity_id
_entity_poly.type
_entity_poly.pdbx_seq_one_letter_code
_entity_poly.pdbx_strand_id
1 'polypeptide(L)'
;MKQLKVFSFLIAGFVYSSAWSQTFTEQSVTDIEAMTHAQAEWADFDGDGLMDLIVAGTNAGGSSKVVVYINEGSNSFNTVAVANWEDTDFDLGDYNADGYIDILLSGEDASGNKSLKVFKSNAGSSFSEQNFSLASLSRGGVEWFDFDNDGDLDIAASGFDQTGDETFVMYQYHGSSYTLLDTDILPLALGDMVSFDANNDGYEEVLTTGYDALGNSRARIYTILADGTSELYSELSKGYALNTIAVGDMNEDGLLDIVLSGASELSTEDSDLFVNNGTSFTQVSSFLQELSSPVSRFADLNNDGYTDLLLSGLNGSDYYTLYYQNDGPPSYSFSSHSHDLEPIFEGDLALVDYDADGDQDVFQVGNTGFGNIASLFLSDMSASQVDDPPAAPVSEADFGSHADSVWLSWNESTDDWTDQNSLSYNLYVRTEETGNDWVVSPLSDLSTGYRYENNGGNVGLSTSLQLRGLEEGLYYWAVQAVDANNRGSEFSDQESFSICYDVSIGNDTTICRYEALPLLISDAAATEVNWYSKTDGLLQADAFSYTHTVDKKDTLIAEVIKTYGCVRYDTLIVSVYDLPSFNLGNDTTVCYGEYFDLSVSDLGIVGLDSTNWYSTQTGSFLEDSETLSFEVLEKDTLIAEVFNM
;
A
#
# COMPACT_ATOMS: atom_id res chain seq x y z
N MET A 1 72.16 -23.23 48.37
CA MET A 1 71.37 -23.70 47.21
C MET A 1 70.06 -24.28 47.75
N LYS A 2 69.04 -23.44 47.93
CA LYS A 2 67.66 -23.85 48.25
C LYS A 2 66.75 -22.89 47.48
N GLN A 3 65.99 -23.44 46.54
CA GLN A 3 65.09 -22.71 45.67
C GLN A 3 63.90 -22.16 46.47
N LEU A 4 63.55 -20.91 46.22
CA LEU A 4 62.33 -20.27 46.71
C LEU A 4 61.21 -20.60 45.70
N LYS A 5 60.23 -21.41 46.12
CA LYS A 5 59.02 -21.66 45.32
C LYS A 5 58.09 -20.47 45.46
N VAL A 6 57.79 -19.81 44.35
CA VAL A 6 56.70 -18.83 44.24
C VAL A 6 55.39 -19.62 44.20
N PHE A 7 54.50 -19.38 45.16
CA PHE A 7 53.11 -19.83 45.11
C PHE A 7 52.31 -18.73 44.40
N SER A 8 51.84 -19.01 43.18
CA SER A 8 50.76 -18.22 42.57
C SER A 8 49.45 -18.57 43.27
N PHE A 9 48.83 -17.60 43.91
CA PHE A 9 47.42 -17.67 44.28
C PHE A 9 46.59 -17.35 43.03
N LEU A 10 45.93 -18.36 42.47
CA LEU A 10 44.85 -18.16 41.51
C LEU A 10 43.63 -17.73 42.33
N ILE A 11 43.31 -16.44 42.34
CA ILE A 11 42.01 -15.97 42.81
C ILE A 11 41.07 -16.25 41.65
N ALA A 12 40.30 -17.35 41.74
CA ALA A 12 39.12 -17.53 40.91
C ALA A 12 38.11 -16.48 41.38
N GLY A 13 38.05 -15.35 40.66
CA GLY A 13 36.91 -14.46 40.74
C GLY A 13 35.72 -15.24 40.20
N PHE A 14 34.83 -15.67 41.09
CA PHE A 14 33.46 -15.94 40.69
C PHE A 14 32.89 -14.61 40.22
N VAL A 15 32.86 -14.40 38.90
CA VAL A 15 31.93 -13.45 38.31
C VAL A 15 30.57 -14.08 38.59
N TYR A 16 29.82 -13.50 39.53
CA TYR A 16 28.38 -13.68 39.51
C TYR A 16 27.92 -12.99 38.23
N SER A 17 27.71 -13.74 37.16
CA SER A 17 26.72 -13.31 36.18
C SER A 17 25.41 -13.32 36.95
N SER A 18 24.85 -12.15 37.26
CA SER A 18 23.41 -12.06 37.44
C SER A 18 22.83 -12.67 36.17
N ALA A 19 22.21 -13.84 36.28
CA ALA A 19 21.36 -14.33 35.21
C ALA A 19 20.19 -13.35 35.17
N TRP A 20 20.15 -12.57 34.10
CA TRP A 20 19.04 -11.73 33.71
C TRP A 20 17.97 -12.71 33.25
N SER A 21 16.89 -12.82 34.00
CA SER A 21 15.76 -13.67 33.61
C SER A 21 14.61 -12.71 33.46
N GLN A 22 14.08 -12.63 32.25
CA GLN A 22 12.72 -12.16 32.08
C GLN A 22 11.82 -13.07 32.92
N THR A 23 10.82 -12.48 33.55
CA THR A 23 9.82 -13.21 34.35
C THR A 23 8.45 -12.78 33.92
N PHE A 24 7.57 -13.77 33.75
CA PHE A 24 6.18 -13.57 33.39
C PHE A 24 5.30 -13.80 34.61
N THR A 25 4.59 -12.76 35.05
CA THR A 25 3.69 -12.82 36.19
C THR A 25 2.25 -12.93 35.69
N GLU A 26 1.56 -14.03 36.01
CA GLU A 26 0.14 -14.19 35.64
C GLU A 26 -0.72 -13.09 36.29
N GLN A 27 -1.40 -12.32 35.43
CA GLN A 27 -2.36 -11.30 35.79
C GLN A 27 -3.78 -11.85 35.63
N SER A 28 -4.58 -11.71 36.68
CA SER A 28 -5.91 -12.31 36.73
C SER A 28 -6.89 -11.57 35.81
N VAL A 29 -7.35 -12.24 34.76
CA VAL A 29 -8.42 -11.81 33.85
C VAL A 29 -9.54 -12.85 33.85
N THR A 30 -10.69 -12.52 34.44
CA THR A 30 -11.79 -13.51 34.62
C THR A 30 -12.94 -13.35 33.63
N ASP A 31 -12.97 -12.22 32.93
CA ASP A 31 -14.06 -11.87 31.99
C ASP A 31 -13.81 -12.46 30.59
N ILE A 32 -12.58 -12.88 30.30
CA ILE A 32 -12.18 -13.48 29.03
C ILE A 32 -12.42 -14.99 29.09
N GLU A 33 -13.18 -15.51 28.12
CA GLU A 33 -13.50 -16.93 28.07
C GLU A 33 -12.38 -17.74 27.42
N ALA A 34 -11.97 -18.83 28.07
CA ALA A 34 -11.01 -19.78 27.54
C ALA A 34 -11.53 -20.51 26.28
N MET A 35 -10.73 -20.48 25.20
CA MET A 35 -11.07 -21.08 23.90
C MET A 35 -9.92 -21.94 23.35
N THR A 36 -10.22 -22.73 22.33
CA THR A 36 -9.30 -23.59 21.56
C THR A 36 -9.61 -23.42 20.06
N HIS A 37 -8.70 -23.81 19.18
CA HIS A 37 -8.68 -23.39 17.77
C HIS A 37 -8.85 -21.87 17.70
N ALA A 38 -8.05 -21.18 18.52
CA ALA A 38 -8.26 -19.76 18.80
C ALA A 38 -7.21 -18.91 18.10
N GLN A 39 -7.63 -17.72 17.68
CA GLN A 39 -6.80 -16.61 17.21
C GLN A 39 -7.16 -15.39 18.06
N ALA A 40 -6.17 -14.57 18.40
CA ALA A 40 -6.35 -13.41 19.24
C ALA A 40 -5.41 -12.27 18.88
N GLU A 41 -5.93 -11.05 18.89
CA GLU A 41 -5.17 -9.83 18.59
C GLU A 41 -5.66 -8.65 19.43
N TRP A 42 -4.77 -7.67 19.60
CA TRP A 42 -5.02 -6.47 20.39
C TRP A 42 -5.19 -5.24 19.49
N ALA A 43 -6.24 -4.47 19.73
CA ALA A 43 -6.49 -3.19 19.10
C ALA A 43 -7.37 -2.33 20.01
N ASP A 44 -7.32 -1.02 19.86
CA ASP A 44 -8.20 -0.08 20.56
C ASP A 44 -9.47 0.16 19.72
N PHE A 45 -10.53 -0.61 19.96
CA PHE A 45 -11.74 -0.59 19.13
C PHE A 45 -12.65 0.61 19.44
N ASP A 46 -12.56 1.20 20.63
CA ASP A 46 -13.38 2.35 21.05
C ASP A 46 -12.62 3.68 21.17
N GLY A 47 -11.30 3.67 20.99
CA GLY A 47 -10.43 4.84 20.92
C GLY A 47 -10.20 5.49 22.28
N ASP A 48 -10.23 4.71 23.37
CA ASP A 48 -10.09 5.22 24.73
C ASP A 48 -8.66 5.20 25.28
N GLY A 49 -7.73 4.61 24.53
CA GLY A 49 -6.32 4.48 24.89
C GLY A 49 -6.00 3.24 25.73
N LEU A 50 -6.92 2.29 25.86
CA LEU A 50 -6.69 0.97 26.43
C LEU A 50 -6.82 -0.09 25.33
N MET A 51 -5.85 -0.98 25.23
CA MET A 51 -5.94 -2.07 24.26
C MET A 51 -7.07 -3.04 24.62
N ASP A 52 -7.93 -3.31 23.65
CA ASP A 52 -8.99 -4.31 23.68
C ASP A 52 -8.53 -5.59 22.98
N LEU A 53 -9.20 -6.71 23.27
CA LEU A 53 -8.81 -8.01 22.75
C LEU A 53 -9.92 -8.61 21.88
N ILE A 54 -9.62 -8.94 20.63
CA ILE A 54 -10.46 -9.84 19.84
C ILE A 54 -10.02 -11.29 20.06
N VAL A 55 -10.97 -12.21 20.25
CA VAL A 55 -10.73 -13.66 20.27
C VAL A 55 -11.77 -14.35 19.40
N ALA A 56 -11.28 -15.08 18.40
CA ALA A 56 -12.05 -16.05 17.64
C ALA A 56 -11.68 -17.45 18.12
N GLY A 57 -12.64 -18.35 18.33
CA GLY A 57 -12.34 -19.73 18.70
C GLY A 57 -13.52 -20.51 19.26
N THR A 58 -13.22 -21.72 19.75
CA THR A 58 -14.21 -22.66 20.29
C THR A 58 -14.09 -22.80 21.80
N ASN A 59 -15.17 -22.57 22.53
CA ASN A 59 -15.16 -22.74 23.98
C ASN A 59 -15.19 -24.20 24.43
N ALA A 60 -15.00 -24.45 25.73
CA ALA A 60 -15.06 -25.79 26.32
C ALA A 60 -16.43 -26.51 26.14
N GLY A 61 -17.48 -25.76 25.81
CA GLY A 61 -18.81 -26.30 25.48
C GLY A 61 -18.97 -26.72 24.02
N GLY A 62 -17.97 -26.48 23.17
CA GLY A 62 -18.00 -26.75 21.72
C GLY A 62 -18.79 -25.71 20.92
N SER A 63 -18.94 -24.48 21.43
CA SER A 63 -19.54 -23.36 20.70
C SER A 63 -18.46 -22.43 20.19
N SER A 64 -18.41 -22.25 18.87
CA SER A 64 -17.48 -21.36 18.18
C SER A 64 -18.04 -19.94 18.09
N LYS A 65 -17.17 -18.95 18.30
CA LYS A 65 -17.54 -17.53 18.35
C LYS A 65 -16.36 -16.61 18.10
N VAL A 66 -16.70 -15.41 17.64
CA VAL A 66 -15.79 -14.26 17.49
C VAL A 66 -16.30 -13.16 18.40
N VAL A 67 -15.43 -12.71 19.31
CA VAL A 67 -15.80 -11.84 20.42
C VAL A 67 -14.72 -10.80 20.63
N VAL A 68 -15.12 -9.54 20.78
CA VAL A 68 -14.24 -8.46 21.25
C VAL A 68 -14.49 -8.24 22.74
N TYR A 69 -13.41 -8.15 23.50
CA TYR A 69 -13.38 -7.84 24.93
C TYR A 69 -12.85 -6.41 25.09
N ILE A 70 -13.76 -5.47 25.31
CA ILE A 70 -13.45 -4.06 25.53
C ILE A 70 -12.87 -3.88 26.93
N ASN A 71 -11.68 -3.31 27.03
CA ASN A 71 -10.92 -3.14 28.26
C ASN A 71 -11.39 -1.89 29.00
N GLU A 72 -12.11 -2.09 30.10
CA GLU A 72 -12.63 -0.99 30.93
C GLU A 72 -11.60 -0.52 31.99
N GLY A 73 -10.35 -0.98 31.85
CA GLY A 73 -9.27 -0.82 32.80
C GLY A 73 -9.45 -1.67 34.06
N SER A 74 -8.42 -1.65 34.91
CA SER A 74 -8.40 -2.43 36.16
C SER A 74 -8.67 -3.94 35.99
N ASN A 75 -8.26 -4.51 34.84
CA ASN A 75 -8.47 -5.93 34.48
C ASN A 75 -9.95 -6.34 34.34
N SER A 76 -10.83 -5.39 33.97
CA SER A 76 -12.25 -5.64 33.72
C SER A 76 -12.52 -5.54 32.23
N PHE A 77 -13.26 -6.49 31.67
CA PHE A 77 -13.60 -6.48 30.25
C PHE A 77 -15.10 -6.58 29.99
N ASN A 78 -15.59 -5.76 29.06
CA ASN A 78 -16.95 -5.86 28.54
C ASN A 78 -16.97 -6.65 27.24
N THR A 79 -17.88 -7.63 27.15
CA THR A 79 -17.95 -8.53 26.00
C THR A 79 -18.87 -8.00 24.89
N VAL A 80 -18.37 -7.90 23.67
CA VAL A 80 -19.11 -7.53 22.46
C VAL A 80 -19.03 -8.68 21.47
N ALA A 81 -20.19 -9.27 21.14
CA ALA A 81 -20.25 -10.38 20.20
C ALA A 81 -20.20 -9.89 18.75
N VAL A 82 -19.35 -10.50 17.93
CA VAL A 82 -19.21 -10.21 16.49
C VAL A 82 -19.95 -11.27 15.67
N ALA A 83 -19.54 -12.54 15.81
CA ALA A 83 -20.08 -13.66 15.06
C ALA A 83 -20.09 -14.98 15.86
N ASN A 84 -20.83 -15.98 15.38
CA ASN A 84 -20.79 -17.36 15.90
C ASN A 84 -20.30 -18.30 14.79
N TRP A 85 -19.06 -18.08 14.35
CA TRP A 85 -18.43 -18.82 13.25
C TRP A 85 -17.30 -19.71 13.78
N GLU A 86 -17.02 -20.77 13.04
CA GLU A 86 -15.89 -21.68 13.24
C GLU A 86 -14.95 -21.63 12.04
N ASP A 87 -13.75 -22.19 12.22
CA ASP A 87 -12.68 -22.20 11.22
C ASP A 87 -12.43 -20.81 10.62
N THR A 88 -12.36 -19.84 11.52
CA THR A 88 -12.25 -18.42 11.24
C THR A 88 -10.81 -18.02 11.03
N ASP A 89 -10.65 -16.97 10.24
CA ASP A 89 -9.45 -16.15 10.20
C ASP A 89 -9.89 -14.69 10.04
N PHE A 90 -9.14 -13.76 10.63
CA PHE A 90 -9.48 -12.34 10.62
C PHE A 90 -8.26 -11.44 10.50
N ASP A 91 -8.52 -10.21 10.07
CA ASP A 91 -7.55 -9.12 10.04
C ASP A 91 -8.22 -7.81 10.49
N LEU A 92 -7.43 -6.86 10.98
CA LEU A 92 -7.86 -5.61 11.60
C LEU A 92 -7.42 -4.40 10.77
N GLY A 93 -8.24 -3.35 10.74
CA GLY A 93 -7.91 -2.14 9.98
C GLY A 93 -9.07 -1.15 9.89
N ASP A 94 -8.77 0.12 9.68
CA ASP A 94 -9.79 1.17 9.47
C ASP A 94 -10.16 1.30 7.97
N TYR A 95 -10.90 0.32 7.43
CA TYR A 95 -11.19 0.24 5.98
C TYR A 95 -11.96 1.44 5.44
N ASN A 96 -12.64 2.19 6.32
CA ASN A 96 -13.54 3.27 5.94
C ASN A 96 -13.05 4.65 6.37
N ALA A 97 -11.83 4.70 6.91
CA ALA A 97 -11.13 5.89 7.33
C ALA A 97 -11.94 6.76 8.32
N ASP A 98 -12.70 6.13 9.24
CA ASP A 98 -13.49 6.85 10.25
C ASP A 98 -12.84 6.92 11.63
N GLY A 99 -11.62 6.38 11.75
CA GLY A 99 -10.78 6.43 12.93
C GLY A 99 -11.07 5.34 13.95
N TYR A 100 -11.80 4.28 13.57
CA TYR A 100 -12.02 3.11 14.41
C TYR A 100 -11.59 1.85 13.68
N ILE A 101 -10.97 0.92 14.42
CA ILE A 101 -10.53 -0.36 13.88
C ILE A 101 -11.74 -1.22 13.55
N ASP A 102 -11.82 -1.70 12.30
CA ASP A 102 -12.84 -2.62 11.80
C ASP A 102 -12.28 -4.05 11.70
N ILE A 103 -13.12 -5.02 11.33
CA ILE A 103 -12.72 -6.44 11.27
C ILE A 103 -13.05 -7.02 9.88
N LEU A 104 -12.05 -7.57 9.19
CA LEU A 104 -12.24 -8.50 8.08
C LEU A 104 -12.30 -9.91 8.64
N LEU A 105 -13.32 -10.69 8.29
CA LEU A 105 -13.54 -12.01 8.88
C LEU A 105 -13.95 -13.03 7.82
N SER A 106 -13.22 -14.14 7.75
CA SER A 106 -13.65 -15.37 7.08
C SER A 106 -14.09 -16.44 8.08
N GLY A 107 -14.86 -17.42 7.61
CA GLY A 107 -15.25 -18.57 8.44
C GLY A 107 -16.54 -19.22 7.98
N GLU A 108 -17.02 -20.19 8.76
CA GLU A 108 -18.29 -20.86 8.49
C GLU A 108 -19.24 -20.85 9.69
N ASP A 109 -20.55 -20.70 9.42
CA ASP A 109 -21.56 -20.84 10.46
C ASP A 109 -21.76 -22.31 10.87
N ALA A 110 -22.48 -22.56 11.97
CA ALA A 110 -22.76 -23.92 12.44
C ALA A 110 -23.56 -24.82 11.46
N SER A 111 -24.01 -24.28 10.31
CA SER A 111 -24.63 -25.05 9.23
C SER A 111 -23.66 -25.36 8.07
N GLY A 112 -22.40 -24.92 8.16
CA GLY A 112 -21.37 -25.04 7.12
C GLY A 112 -21.53 -24.03 5.98
N ASN A 113 -22.22 -22.90 6.21
CA ASN A 113 -22.25 -21.82 5.23
C ASN A 113 -21.02 -20.94 5.43
N LYS A 114 -20.19 -20.86 4.39
CA LYS A 114 -18.94 -20.09 4.41
C LYS A 114 -19.21 -18.61 4.11
N SER A 115 -18.41 -17.73 4.68
CA SER A 115 -18.57 -16.28 4.55
C SER A 115 -17.23 -15.56 4.65
N LEU A 116 -17.01 -14.57 3.79
CA LEU A 116 -16.03 -13.50 3.97
C LEU A 116 -16.80 -12.19 4.13
N LYS A 117 -16.55 -11.46 5.21
CA LYS A 117 -17.30 -10.24 5.57
C LYS A 117 -16.43 -9.20 6.22
N VAL A 118 -16.80 -7.95 6.01
CA VAL A 118 -16.29 -6.80 6.77
C VAL A 118 -17.30 -6.43 7.85
N PHE A 119 -16.83 -6.22 9.07
CA PHE A 119 -17.60 -5.79 10.22
C PHE A 119 -17.09 -4.43 10.67
N LYS A 120 -17.91 -3.40 10.44
CA LYS A 120 -17.60 -2.03 10.83
C LYS A 120 -17.81 -1.83 12.34
N SER A 121 -16.82 -1.33 13.05
CA SER A 121 -16.91 -0.88 14.43
C SER A 121 -17.84 0.32 14.57
N ASN A 122 -18.65 0.32 15.63
CA ASN A 122 -19.41 1.48 16.04
C ASN A 122 -18.78 2.05 17.32
N ALA A 123 -17.49 2.39 17.24
CA ALA A 123 -16.64 2.80 18.36
C ALA A 123 -16.65 1.77 19.50
N GLY A 124 -16.31 0.51 19.17
CA GLY A 124 -16.22 -0.64 20.08
C GLY A 124 -17.53 -1.11 20.71
N SER A 125 -18.59 -0.28 20.71
CA SER A 125 -19.86 -0.59 21.37
C SER A 125 -20.64 -1.73 20.71
N SER A 126 -20.43 -1.95 19.41
CA SER A 126 -21.02 -3.00 18.59
C SER A 126 -20.37 -3.03 17.21
N PHE A 127 -20.57 -4.12 16.47
CA PHE A 127 -20.08 -4.26 15.09
C PHE A 127 -21.24 -4.43 14.11
N SER A 128 -21.14 -3.74 12.97
CA SER A 128 -22.13 -3.71 11.90
C SER A 128 -21.60 -4.50 10.68
N GLU A 129 -22.21 -5.64 10.36
CA GLU A 129 -21.88 -6.40 9.15
C GLU A 129 -22.16 -5.56 7.89
N GLN A 130 -21.13 -5.42 7.05
CA GLN A 130 -21.22 -4.75 5.77
C GLN A 130 -21.64 -5.71 4.65
N ASN A 131 -22.49 -5.21 3.76
CA ASN A 131 -23.06 -6.01 2.68
C ASN A 131 -22.30 -5.82 1.37
N PHE A 132 -21.03 -6.22 1.37
CA PHE A 132 -20.24 -6.35 0.15
C PHE A 132 -20.54 -7.68 -0.56
N SER A 133 -20.41 -7.72 -1.88
CA SER A 133 -20.65 -8.94 -2.68
C SER A 133 -19.37 -9.79 -2.75
N LEU A 134 -18.78 -10.09 -1.60
CA LEU A 134 -17.55 -10.89 -1.50
C LEU A 134 -17.84 -12.39 -1.69
N ALA A 135 -16.82 -13.14 -2.07
CA ALA A 135 -16.88 -14.59 -2.15
C ALA A 135 -17.05 -15.21 -0.75
N SER A 136 -17.65 -16.39 -0.69
CA SER A 136 -17.82 -17.14 0.55
C SER A 136 -16.63 -18.07 0.77
N LEU A 137 -15.76 -17.77 1.73
CA LEU A 137 -14.54 -18.52 2.03
C LEU A 137 -14.47 -18.88 3.53
N SER A 138 -13.69 -19.91 3.85
CA SER A 138 -13.31 -20.32 5.22
C SER A 138 -12.05 -21.19 5.16
N ARG A 139 -11.37 -21.41 6.29
CA ARG A 139 -10.21 -22.31 6.37
C ARG A 139 -9.10 -21.90 5.41
N GLY A 140 -8.65 -20.66 5.51
CA GLY A 140 -7.52 -20.09 4.77
C GLY A 140 -7.11 -18.78 5.46
N GLY A 141 -6.35 -17.95 4.75
CA GLY A 141 -5.93 -16.62 5.22
C GLY A 141 -6.76 -15.47 4.64
N VAL A 142 -6.94 -14.38 5.38
CA VAL A 142 -7.45 -13.08 4.93
C VAL A 142 -6.49 -11.94 5.28
N GLU A 143 -6.39 -10.94 4.43
CA GLU A 143 -5.50 -9.78 4.62
C GLU A 143 -6.14 -8.52 4.06
N TRP A 144 -6.02 -7.42 4.80
CA TRP A 144 -6.16 -6.05 4.34
C TRP A 144 -4.80 -5.43 4.06
N PHE A 145 -4.66 -4.79 2.90
CA PHE A 145 -3.47 -4.04 2.51
C PHE A 145 -3.82 -3.08 1.37
N ASP A 146 -3.03 -2.02 1.18
CA ASP A 146 -3.22 -1.02 0.12
C ASP A 146 -2.25 -1.32 -1.03
N PHE A 147 -2.66 -2.11 -2.02
CA PHE A 147 -1.72 -2.63 -3.04
C PHE A 147 -1.37 -1.62 -4.12
N ASP A 148 -2.24 -0.62 -4.35
CA ASP A 148 -2.00 0.44 -5.35
C ASP A 148 -1.60 1.78 -4.74
N ASN A 149 -1.46 1.82 -3.41
CA ASN A 149 -1.04 2.96 -2.61
C ASN A 149 -1.97 4.17 -2.79
N ASP A 150 -3.28 3.95 -2.88
CA ASP A 150 -4.29 5.00 -3.02
C ASP A 150 -4.91 5.45 -1.68
N GLY A 151 -4.60 4.73 -0.61
CA GLY A 151 -5.02 4.96 0.77
C GLY A 151 -6.21 4.11 1.22
N ASP A 152 -6.85 3.37 0.33
CA ASP A 152 -7.95 2.47 0.66
C ASP A 152 -7.45 1.05 0.97
N LEU A 153 -8.03 0.38 1.98
CA LEU A 153 -7.69 -1.02 2.29
C LEU A 153 -8.39 -2.01 1.33
N ASP A 154 -7.58 -2.70 0.53
CA ASP A 154 -7.96 -3.78 -0.37
C ASP A 154 -7.92 -5.13 0.32
N ILE A 155 -8.62 -6.12 -0.24
CA ILE A 155 -8.76 -7.45 0.39
C ILE A 155 -8.07 -8.51 -0.46
N ALA A 156 -7.22 -9.34 0.15
CA ALA A 156 -6.90 -10.67 -0.33
C ALA A 156 -7.49 -11.74 0.60
N ALA A 157 -7.95 -12.85 0.02
CA ALA A 157 -8.43 -13.98 0.81
C ALA A 157 -8.23 -15.30 0.07
N SER A 158 -7.96 -16.35 0.85
CA SER A 158 -7.81 -17.72 0.37
C SER A 158 -8.62 -18.70 1.23
N GLY A 159 -8.83 -19.92 0.74
CA GLY A 159 -9.54 -20.96 1.50
C GLY A 159 -10.44 -21.83 0.63
N PHE A 160 -11.34 -22.55 1.28
CA PHE A 160 -12.36 -23.32 0.59
C PHE A 160 -13.58 -22.46 0.28
N ASP A 161 -14.09 -22.55 -0.94
CA ASP A 161 -15.36 -21.95 -1.31
C ASP A 161 -16.56 -22.80 -0.86
N GLN A 162 -17.78 -22.36 -1.16
CA GLN A 162 -19.00 -23.08 -0.79
C GLN A 162 -19.13 -24.47 -1.45
N THR A 163 -18.47 -24.75 -2.58
CA THR A 163 -18.40 -26.08 -3.19
C THR A 163 -17.30 -26.96 -2.61
N GLY A 164 -16.38 -26.36 -1.84
CA GLY A 164 -15.24 -27.03 -1.22
C GLY A 164 -14.00 -27.05 -2.11
N ASP A 165 -13.95 -26.20 -3.13
CA ASP A 165 -12.79 -26.04 -4.00
C ASP A 165 -11.88 -24.95 -3.42
N GLU A 166 -10.55 -25.14 -3.52
CA GLU A 166 -9.58 -24.12 -3.14
C GLU A 166 -9.74 -22.88 -4.02
N THR A 167 -9.85 -21.72 -3.39
CA THR A 167 -10.14 -20.44 -4.06
C THR A 167 -9.24 -19.35 -3.48
N PHE A 168 -8.76 -18.48 -4.36
CA PHE A 168 -8.13 -17.20 -4.00
C PHE A 168 -8.94 -16.07 -4.63
N VAL A 169 -9.12 -14.98 -3.91
CA VAL A 169 -9.78 -13.77 -4.39
C VAL A 169 -9.01 -12.54 -3.94
N MET A 170 -8.98 -11.53 -4.79
CA MET A 170 -8.46 -10.21 -4.47
C MET A 170 -9.49 -9.16 -4.87
N TYR A 171 -9.71 -8.16 -4.03
CA TYR A 171 -10.69 -7.12 -4.26
C TYR A 171 -10.09 -5.75 -4.05
N GLN A 172 -10.29 -4.85 -5.02
CA GLN A 172 -9.96 -3.44 -4.88
C GLN A 172 -11.15 -2.67 -4.30
N TYR A 173 -10.91 -1.79 -3.33
CA TYR A 173 -11.90 -0.86 -2.81
C TYR A 173 -12.03 0.38 -3.70
N HIS A 174 -13.25 0.93 -3.77
CA HIS A 174 -13.52 2.16 -4.51
C HIS A 174 -14.51 3.03 -3.70
N GLY A 175 -14.11 3.45 -2.51
CA GLY A 175 -14.85 4.34 -1.60
C GLY A 175 -16.21 3.86 -1.05
N SER A 176 -16.81 2.81 -1.63
CA SER A 176 -18.11 2.27 -1.16
C SER A 176 -18.37 0.82 -1.53
N SER A 177 -17.53 0.21 -2.36
CA SER A 177 -17.69 -1.16 -2.81
C SER A 177 -16.36 -1.77 -3.21
N TYR A 178 -16.26 -3.08 -3.03
CA TYR A 178 -15.16 -3.90 -3.49
C TYR A 178 -15.42 -4.48 -4.89
N THR A 179 -14.43 -4.39 -5.78
CA THR A 179 -14.43 -4.97 -7.13
C THR A 179 -13.47 -6.15 -7.18
N LEU A 180 -13.95 -7.32 -7.62
CA LEU A 180 -13.10 -8.51 -7.78
C LEU A 180 -12.08 -8.29 -8.91
N LEU A 181 -10.81 -8.57 -8.61
CA LEU A 181 -9.70 -8.55 -9.56
C LEU A 181 -9.44 -9.96 -10.14
N ASP A 182 -8.88 -9.99 -11.34
CA ASP A 182 -8.40 -11.22 -11.99
C ASP A 182 -6.93 -11.42 -11.62
N THR A 183 -6.60 -12.53 -10.96
CA THR A 183 -5.25 -12.82 -10.47
C THR A 183 -4.78 -14.20 -10.93
N ASP A 184 -3.47 -14.35 -11.07
CA ASP A 184 -2.83 -15.63 -11.38
C ASP A 184 -2.26 -16.31 -10.10
N ILE A 185 -2.67 -15.83 -8.93
CA ILE A 185 -2.26 -16.38 -7.63
C ILE A 185 -2.83 -17.79 -7.48
N LEU A 186 -2.00 -18.72 -7.02
CA LEU A 186 -2.39 -20.11 -6.86
C LEU A 186 -3.45 -20.22 -5.76
N PRO A 187 -4.64 -20.78 -6.03
CA PRO A 187 -5.62 -21.03 -4.98
C PRO A 187 -5.12 -22.07 -3.97
N LEU A 188 -5.10 -21.69 -2.71
CA LEU A 188 -4.71 -22.54 -1.58
C LEU A 188 -5.79 -22.50 -0.50
N ALA A 189 -5.85 -23.56 0.30
CA ALA A 189 -6.69 -23.63 1.50
C ALA A 189 -5.95 -24.32 2.64
N LEU A 190 -6.47 -24.18 3.86
CA LEU A 190 -5.88 -24.69 5.10
C LEU A 190 -4.45 -24.20 5.28
N GLY A 191 -4.21 -22.93 5.00
CA GLY A 191 -2.97 -22.24 5.31
C GLY A 191 -3.31 -20.83 5.76
N ASP A 192 -2.31 -19.98 5.67
CA ASP A 192 -2.28 -18.64 6.21
C ASP A 192 -1.74 -17.66 5.14
N MET A 193 -1.96 -16.37 5.34
CA MET A 193 -1.56 -15.29 4.44
C MET A 193 -0.90 -14.16 5.23
N VAL A 194 0.02 -13.44 4.60
CA VAL A 194 0.56 -12.19 5.15
C VAL A 194 1.04 -11.30 4.01
N SER A 195 0.83 -9.98 4.15
CA SER A 195 1.37 -8.95 3.25
C SER A 195 2.56 -8.22 3.88
N PHE A 196 3.58 -7.90 3.08
CA PHE A 196 4.73 -7.06 3.46
C PHE A 196 5.58 -6.68 2.23
N ASP A 197 6.23 -5.51 2.25
CA ASP A 197 7.24 -5.16 1.25
C ASP A 197 8.53 -5.97 1.49
N ALA A 198 8.77 -7.01 0.69
CA ALA A 198 9.86 -7.95 0.91
C ALA A 198 11.21 -7.43 0.41
N ASN A 199 11.23 -6.31 -0.34
CA ASN A 199 12.43 -5.85 -1.00
C ASN A 199 12.66 -4.33 -0.92
N ASN A 200 11.78 -3.62 -0.22
CA ASN A 200 11.75 -2.18 -0.01
C ASN A 200 11.65 -1.39 -1.33
N ASP A 201 10.83 -1.86 -2.29
CA ASP A 201 10.55 -1.15 -3.55
C ASP A 201 9.21 -0.40 -3.58
N GLY A 202 8.42 -0.49 -2.51
CA GLY A 202 7.12 0.15 -2.38
C GLY A 202 5.97 -0.59 -3.07
N TYR A 203 6.18 -1.83 -3.51
CA TYR A 203 5.11 -2.76 -3.85
C TYR A 203 4.99 -3.83 -2.76
N GLU A 204 3.75 -4.14 -2.40
CA GLU A 204 3.48 -5.18 -1.41
C GLU A 204 3.66 -6.58 -2.01
N GLU A 205 4.35 -7.44 -1.27
CA GLU A 205 4.39 -8.87 -1.52
C GLU A 205 3.38 -9.60 -0.63
N VAL A 206 2.67 -10.58 -1.19
CA VAL A 206 1.74 -11.44 -0.45
C VAL A 206 2.29 -12.86 -0.40
N LEU A 207 2.61 -13.34 0.80
CA LEU A 207 2.91 -14.74 1.06
C LEU A 207 1.60 -15.52 1.25
N THR A 208 1.41 -16.56 0.44
CA THR A 208 0.30 -17.50 0.55
C THR A 208 0.81 -18.90 0.90
N THR A 209 0.16 -19.54 1.86
CA THR A 209 0.45 -20.93 2.27
C THR A 209 -0.81 -21.80 2.24
N GLY A 210 -0.65 -23.12 2.25
CA GLY A 210 -1.78 -24.06 2.26
C GLY A 210 -1.63 -25.21 1.27
N TYR A 211 -2.69 -26.02 1.15
CA TYR A 211 -2.78 -27.11 0.18
C TYR A 211 -3.36 -26.63 -1.15
N ASP A 212 -2.76 -27.07 -2.25
CA ASP A 212 -3.33 -26.97 -3.59
C ASP A 212 -4.41 -28.05 -3.84
N ALA A 213 -5.17 -27.94 -4.93
CA ALA A 213 -6.22 -28.90 -5.32
C ALA A 213 -5.73 -30.35 -5.55
N LEU A 214 -4.41 -30.58 -5.57
CA LEU A 214 -3.81 -31.92 -5.65
C LEU A 214 -3.38 -32.44 -4.27
N GLY A 215 -3.55 -31.64 -3.21
CA GLY A 215 -3.19 -31.94 -1.83
C GLY A 215 -1.71 -31.73 -1.53
N ASN A 216 -0.98 -30.97 -2.33
CA ASN A 216 0.41 -30.62 -2.02
C ASN A 216 0.44 -29.31 -1.24
N SER A 217 1.26 -29.23 -0.19
CA SER A 217 1.48 -27.96 0.49
C SER A 217 2.33 -27.01 -0.37
N ARG A 218 2.07 -25.71 -0.25
CA ARG A 218 2.73 -24.64 -1.02
C ARG A 218 3.03 -23.46 -0.11
N ALA A 219 4.09 -22.73 -0.41
CA ALA A 219 4.41 -21.46 0.22
C ALA A 219 5.01 -20.55 -0.85
N ARG A 220 4.25 -19.56 -1.29
CA ARG A 220 4.57 -18.73 -2.47
C ARG A 220 4.34 -17.27 -2.17
N ILE A 221 5.28 -16.46 -2.60
CA ILE A 221 5.28 -15.02 -2.44
C ILE A 221 5.04 -14.41 -3.81
N TYR A 222 4.07 -13.51 -3.89
CA TYR A 222 3.68 -12.82 -5.11
C TYR A 222 3.82 -11.32 -4.92
N THR A 223 4.47 -10.62 -5.83
CA THR A 223 4.42 -9.15 -5.90
C THR A 223 3.08 -8.75 -6.49
N ILE A 224 2.39 -7.83 -5.84
CA ILE A 224 1.14 -7.25 -6.34
C ILE A 224 1.46 -5.87 -6.92
N LEU A 225 1.24 -5.70 -8.22
CA LEU A 225 1.47 -4.43 -8.89
C LEU A 225 0.27 -3.50 -8.69
N ALA A 226 0.50 -2.20 -8.76
CA ALA A 226 -0.53 -1.16 -8.61
C ALA A 226 -1.68 -1.21 -9.63
N ASP A 227 -1.62 -2.06 -10.65
CA ASP A 227 -2.76 -2.33 -11.55
C ASP A 227 -3.56 -3.58 -11.17
N GLY A 228 -3.25 -4.18 -10.02
CA GLY A 228 -3.86 -5.39 -9.49
C GLY A 228 -3.31 -6.69 -10.08
N THR A 229 -2.34 -6.62 -10.99
CA THR A 229 -1.72 -7.83 -11.56
C THR A 229 -0.66 -8.40 -10.61
N SER A 230 -0.58 -9.73 -10.56
CA SER A 230 0.32 -10.45 -9.66
C SER A 230 1.47 -11.12 -10.43
N GLU A 231 2.69 -11.03 -9.90
CA GLU A 231 3.85 -11.77 -10.41
C GLU A 231 4.42 -12.68 -9.32
N LEU A 232 4.88 -13.88 -9.67
CA LEU A 232 5.54 -14.76 -8.70
C LEU A 232 6.90 -14.16 -8.33
N TYR A 233 7.02 -13.66 -7.10
CA TYR A 233 8.26 -13.12 -6.54
C TYR A 233 9.21 -14.25 -6.11
N SER A 234 8.70 -15.19 -5.30
CA SER A 234 9.50 -16.31 -4.80
C SER A 234 8.64 -17.55 -4.50
N GLU A 235 9.24 -18.73 -4.62
CA GLU A 235 8.68 -19.97 -4.08
C GLU A 235 9.66 -20.51 -3.04
N LEU A 236 9.18 -20.69 -1.80
CA LEU A 236 10.04 -21.15 -0.72
C LEU A 236 10.50 -22.60 -0.97
N SER A 237 11.62 -22.97 -0.36
CA SER A 237 12.23 -24.30 -0.57
C SER A 237 11.39 -25.48 -0.08
N LYS A 238 10.36 -25.21 0.74
CA LYS A 238 9.35 -26.15 1.21
C LYS A 238 7.97 -25.49 1.16
N GLY A 239 6.93 -26.27 0.85
CA GLY A 239 5.55 -25.83 0.99
C GLY A 239 5.01 -26.09 2.40
N TYR A 240 4.11 -25.22 2.87
CA TYR A 240 3.52 -25.25 4.20
C TYR A 240 1.99 -25.23 4.15
N ALA A 241 1.34 -25.85 5.13
CA ALA A 241 -0.10 -25.84 5.35
C ALA A 241 -0.40 -26.13 6.83
N LEU A 242 -1.62 -25.84 7.29
CA LEU A 242 -2.03 -25.93 8.70
C LEU A 242 -0.98 -25.26 9.59
N ASN A 243 -0.54 -24.09 9.14
CA ASN A 243 0.62 -23.39 9.63
C ASN A 243 0.22 -22.04 10.21
N THR A 244 1.19 -21.42 10.88
CA THR A 244 1.20 -20.00 11.19
C THR A 244 2.42 -19.36 10.53
N ILE A 245 2.29 -18.07 10.24
CA ILE A 245 3.36 -17.23 9.70
C ILE A 245 3.75 -16.21 10.78
N ALA A 246 5.04 -15.94 10.95
CA ALA A 246 5.52 -14.76 11.66
C ALA A 246 6.52 -14.02 10.77
N VAL A 247 6.39 -12.70 10.68
CA VAL A 247 7.22 -11.82 9.87
C VAL A 247 7.91 -10.81 10.77
N GLY A 248 9.21 -10.59 10.57
CA GLY A 248 10.00 -9.65 11.38
C GLY A 248 11.45 -9.62 10.95
N ASP A 249 12.13 -8.48 11.13
CA ASP A 249 13.56 -8.37 10.85
C ASP A 249 14.35 -8.95 12.04
N MET A 250 14.80 -10.20 11.91
CA MET A 250 15.51 -10.87 13.01
C MET A 250 17.02 -10.57 13.01
N ASN A 251 17.54 -10.04 11.91
CA ASN A 251 18.97 -9.87 11.69
C ASN A 251 19.41 -8.42 11.50
N GLU A 252 18.46 -7.49 11.66
CA GLU A 252 18.61 -6.03 11.62
C GLU A 252 19.21 -5.52 10.31
N ASP A 253 18.89 -6.21 9.20
CA ASP A 253 19.36 -5.83 7.87
C ASP A 253 18.35 -5.00 7.07
N GLY A 254 17.21 -4.67 7.69
CA GLY A 254 16.14 -3.87 7.09
C GLY A 254 15.30 -4.67 6.09
N LEU A 255 15.37 -6.00 6.12
CA LEU A 255 14.54 -6.89 5.32
C LEU A 255 13.78 -7.84 6.24
N LEU A 256 12.47 -7.93 6.06
CA LEU A 256 11.64 -8.79 6.88
C LEU A 256 11.91 -10.28 6.59
N ASP A 257 12.17 -11.05 7.64
CA ASP A 257 12.38 -12.50 7.65
C ASP A 257 11.10 -13.24 8.03
N ILE A 258 11.04 -14.56 7.78
CA ILE A 258 9.80 -15.34 7.92
C ILE A 258 10.04 -16.59 8.74
N VAL A 259 9.18 -16.85 9.73
CA VAL A 259 9.03 -18.16 10.36
C VAL A 259 7.73 -18.81 9.87
N LEU A 260 7.85 -20.06 9.42
CA LEU A 260 6.71 -20.92 9.10
C LEU A 260 6.75 -22.13 10.01
N SER A 261 5.67 -22.34 10.76
CA SER A 261 5.51 -23.55 11.57
C SER A 261 4.21 -24.24 11.19
N GLY A 262 4.22 -25.55 10.97
CA GLY A 262 3.03 -26.33 10.60
C GLY A 262 3.34 -27.61 9.85
N ALA A 263 2.38 -28.08 9.06
CA ALA A 263 2.59 -29.24 8.19
C ALA A 263 3.36 -28.83 6.93
N SER A 264 4.37 -29.62 6.55
CA SER A 264 5.15 -29.44 5.33
C SER A 264 5.00 -30.62 4.38
N GLU A 265 5.60 -30.54 3.19
CA GLU A 265 5.61 -31.66 2.23
C GLU A 265 6.26 -32.94 2.79
N LEU A 266 7.06 -32.80 3.85
CA LEU A 266 7.90 -33.85 4.41
C LEU A 266 7.41 -34.36 5.78
N SER A 267 6.65 -33.56 6.51
CA SER A 267 6.28 -33.81 7.91
C SER A 267 4.93 -33.19 8.26
N THR A 268 4.26 -33.75 9.27
CA THR A 268 3.07 -33.14 9.90
C THR A 268 3.43 -32.08 10.94
N GLU A 269 4.69 -32.07 11.39
CA GLU A 269 5.27 -31.10 12.30
C GLU A 269 6.56 -30.59 11.68
N ASP A 270 6.66 -29.30 11.39
CA ASP A 270 7.85 -28.66 10.81
C ASP A 270 7.86 -27.19 11.26
N SER A 271 9.03 -26.64 11.52
CA SER A 271 9.18 -25.24 11.93
C SER A 271 10.46 -24.69 11.34
N ASP A 272 10.33 -23.78 10.38
CA ASP A 272 11.44 -23.24 9.63
C ASP A 272 11.51 -21.71 9.65
N LEU A 273 12.71 -21.19 9.92
CA LEU A 273 13.07 -19.80 9.70
C LEU A 273 13.69 -19.63 8.31
N PHE A 274 13.24 -18.60 7.60
CA PHE A 274 13.64 -18.19 6.26
C PHE A 274 14.16 -16.75 6.31
N VAL A 275 15.45 -16.58 6.04
CA VAL A 275 16.10 -15.27 6.02
C VAL A 275 15.98 -14.65 4.63
N ASN A 276 15.50 -13.42 4.56
CA ASN A 276 15.38 -12.64 3.34
C ASN A 276 16.75 -12.13 2.90
N ASN A 277 16.96 -12.05 1.59
CA ASN A 277 18.20 -11.52 0.99
C ASN A 277 17.88 -10.47 -0.10
N GLY A 278 16.68 -9.88 -0.04
CA GLY A 278 16.15 -8.84 -0.93
C GLY A 278 15.70 -9.33 -2.30
N THR A 279 15.94 -10.59 -2.63
CA THR A 279 15.50 -11.22 -3.89
C THR A 279 15.10 -12.68 -3.74
N SER A 280 15.36 -13.27 -2.57
CA SER A 280 15.11 -14.68 -2.28
C SER A 280 15.20 -14.96 -0.78
N PHE A 281 14.52 -16.02 -0.36
CA PHE A 281 14.53 -16.49 1.02
C PHE A 281 15.41 -17.73 1.20
N THR A 282 16.24 -17.72 2.23
CA THR A 282 17.16 -18.81 2.57
C THR A 282 16.73 -19.46 3.88
N GLN A 283 16.38 -20.76 3.85
CA GLN A 283 16.05 -21.52 5.06
C GLN A 283 17.29 -21.74 5.96
N VAL A 284 17.18 -21.41 7.27
CA VAL A 284 18.27 -21.50 8.28
C VAL A 284 17.93 -22.35 9.52
N SER A 285 16.81 -23.08 9.47
CA SER A 285 16.03 -23.63 10.59
C SER A 285 16.55 -24.78 11.45
N SER A 286 17.85 -25.05 11.55
CA SER A 286 18.32 -26.28 12.23
C SER A 286 18.11 -26.36 13.77
N PHE A 287 17.50 -25.34 14.39
CA PHE A 287 17.38 -25.18 15.84
C PHE A 287 15.94 -25.05 16.36
N LEU A 288 14.96 -24.79 15.48
CA LEU A 288 13.57 -24.66 15.89
C LEU A 288 12.97 -26.03 16.20
N GLN A 289 12.13 -26.06 17.23
CA GLN A 289 11.35 -27.25 17.56
C GLN A 289 10.28 -27.43 16.48
N GLU A 290 10.27 -28.58 15.81
CA GLU A 290 9.22 -28.94 14.85
C GLU A 290 7.87 -29.06 15.57
N LEU A 291 6.84 -28.32 15.13
CA LEU A 291 5.52 -28.31 15.77
C LEU A 291 4.36 -28.40 14.77
N SER A 292 3.25 -28.94 15.25
CA SER A 292 1.91 -28.89 14.64
C SER A 292 0.94 -28.11 15.52
N SER A 293 -0.22 -27.75 14.97
CA SER A 293 -1.17 -26.79 15.57
C SER A 293 -0.45 -25.57 16.18
N PRO A 294 0.43 -24.93 15.40
CA PRO A 294 1.46 -24.07 15.96
C PRO A 294 1.03 -22.63 16.06
N VAL A 295 1.75 -21.87 16.86
CA VAL A 295 1.69 -20.41 16.90
C VAL A 295 3.12 -19.89 16.87
N SER A 296 3.43 -18.94 15.99
CA SER A 296 4.70 -18.20 15.99
C SER A 296 4.44 -16.71 16.13
N ARG A 297 5.24 -16.02 16.94
CA ARG A 297 5.26 -14.54 17.06
C ARG A 297 6.68 -14.02 17.24
N PHE A 298 6.99 -12.96 16.51
CA PHE A 298 8.19 -12.16 16.71
C PHE A 298 7.88 -10.98 17.63
N ALA A 299 8.78 -10.67 18.57
CA ALA A 299 8.77 -9.45 19.38
C ALA A 299 10.07 -9.35 20.17
N ASP A 300 10.47 -8.14 20.58
CA ASP A 300 11.56 -7.98 21.55
C ASP A 300 11.04 -8.18 22.98
N LEU A 301 10.99 -9.42 23.43
CA LEU A 301 10.41 -9.72 24.75
C LEU A 301 11.27 -9.20 25.89
N ASN A 302 12.56 -8.99 25.70
CA ASN A 302 13.47 -8.66 26.80
C ASN A 302 14.03 -7.23 26.75
N ASN A 303 13.44 -6.39 25.89
CA ASN A 303 13.88 -5.06 25.46
C ASN A 303 15.41 -4.96 25.38
N ASP A 304 16.02 -5.84 24.58
CA ASP A 304 17.46 -5.75 24.26
C ASP A 304 17.75 -5.26 22.84
N GLY A 305 16.70 -4.88 22.10
CA GLY A 305 16.71 -4.39 20.74
C GLY A 305 16.59 -5.49 19.70
N TYR A 306 16.63 -6.77 20.11
CA TYR A 306 16.67 -7.90 19.20
C TYR A 306 15.33 -8.63 19.18
N THR A 307 14.77 -8.77 17.99
CA THR A 307 13.53 -9.52 17.78
C THR A 307 13.70 -10.98 18.22
N ASP A 308 12.97 -11.37 19.26
CA ASP A 308 12.88 -12.72 19.81
C ASP A 308 11.73 -13.51 19.16
N LEU A 309 11.69 -14.83 19.37
CA LEU A 309 10.64 -15.70 18.83
C LEU A 309 9.92 -16.48 19.93
N LEU A 310 8.60 -16.32 20.02
CA LEU A 310 7.70 -17.26 20.69
C LEU A 310 7.20 -18.31 19.72
N LEU A 311 7.19 -19.56 20.18
CA LEU A 311 6.71 -20.69 19.41
C LEU A 311 5.92 -21.66 20.30
N SER A 312 4.67 -21.93 19.95
CA SER A 312 3.79 -22.85 20.69
C SER A 312 3.25 -23.95 19.79
N GLY A 313 2.85 -25.10 20.36
CA GLY A 313 2.19 -26.17 19.61
C GLY A 313 2.48 -27.58 20.13
N LEU A 314 2.35 -28.56 19.23
CA LEU A 314 2.50 -29.99 19.51
C LEU A 314 3.70 -30.59 18.77
N ASN A 315 4.51 -31.38 19.47
CA ASN A 315 5.36 -32.39 18.83
C ASN A 315 4.93 -33.77 19.35
N GLY A 316 4.25 -34.56 18.50
CA GLY A 316 3.71 -35.85 18.87
C GLY A 316 2.66 -35.78 20.00
N SER A 317 3.07 -36.00 21.25
CA SER A 317 2.18 -35.92 22.43
C SER A 317 2.65 -34.93 23.48
N ASP A 318 3.75 -34.24 23.19
CA ASP A 318 4.31 -33.21 24.06
C ASP A 318 3.80 -31.84 23.61
N TYR A 319 3.46 -31.01 24.59
CA TYR A 319 2.94 -29.65 24.43
C TYR A 319 4.08 -28.68 24.68
N TYR A 320 4.19 -27.65 23.85
CA TYR A 320 5.26 -26.67 23.91
C TYR A 320 4.69 -25.26 23.89
N THR A 321 5.24 -24.42 24.75
CA THR A 321 5.42 -22.98 24.54
C THR A 321 6.91 -22.78 24.74
N LEU A 322 7.56 -22.12 23.79
CA LEU A 322 9.00 -21.96 23.73
C LEU A 322 9.30 -20.49 23.48
N TYR A 323 10.23 -19.98 24.27
CA TYR A 323 10.83 -18.66 24.07
C TYR A 323 12.26 -18.86 23.55
N TYR A 324 12.49 -18.42 22.32
CA TYR A 324 13.81 -18.33 21.70
C TYR A 324 14.29 -16.88 21.74
N GLN A 325 15.29 -16.62 22.57
CA GLN A 325 15.94 -15.32 22.65
C GLN A 325 16.95 -15.16 21.52
N ASN A 326 16.95 -14.03 20.84
CA ASN A 326 17.93 -13.65 19.83
C ASN A 326 19.20 -13.13 20.51
N ASP A 327 20.33 -13.79 20.28
CA ASP A 327 21.61 -13.45 20.89
C ASP A 327 22.25 -12.19 20.26
N GLY A 328 21.61 -11.60 19.25
CA GLY A 328 22.06 -10.39 18.54
C GLY A 328 23.36 -10.56 17.74
N PRO A 329 23.97 -9.45 17.29
CA PRO A 329 25.19 -9.47 16.50
C PRO A 329 26.39 -10.03 17.28
N PRO A 330 27.32 -10.73 16.60
CA PRO A 330 27.37 -10.90 15.15
C PRO A 330 26.72 -12.20 14.65
N SER A 331 26.04 -12.97 15.50
CA SER A 331 25.52 -14.30 15.14
C SER A 331 24.05 -14.31 14.78
N TYR A 332 23.25 -13.43 15.39
CA TYR A 332 21.79 -13.45 15.32
C TYR A 332 21.24 -14.88 15.49
N SER A 333 21.81 -15.58 16.48
CA SER A 333 21.43 -16.96 16.77
C SER A 333 20.36 -16.96 17.84
N PHE A 334 19.50 -17.96 17.80
CA PHE A 334 18.50 -18.14 18.84
C PHE A 334 18.97 -19.13 19.91
N SER A 335 18.73 -18.78 21.16
CA SER A 335 18.93 -19.65 22.31
C SER A 335 17.61 -19.84 23.08
N SER A 336 17.32 -21.05 23.55
CA SER A 336 16.09 -21.29 24.30
C SER A 336 16.21 -20.70 25.71
N HIS A 337 15.22 -19.89 26.09
CA HIS A 337 15.13 -19.23 27.38
C HIS A 337 14.03 -19.87 28.24
N SER A 338 14.22 -19.88 29.55
CA SER A 338 13.21 -20.40 30.48
C SER A 338 12.16 -19.34 30.80
N HIS A 339 10.89 -19.73 30.78
CA HIS A 339 9.77 -18.84 31.09
C HIS A 339 8.73 -19.55 31.98
N ASP A 340 7.77 -18.77 32.47
CA ASP A 340 6.66 -19.25 33.30
C ASP A 340 5.33 -19.41 32.52
N LEU A 341 5.32 -19.12 31.22
CA LEU A 341 4.15 -19.35 30.33
C LEU A 341 3.74 -20.83 30.28
N GLU A 342 2.44 -21.07 30.14
CA GLU A 342 1.88 -22.42 30.06
C GLU A 342 2.07 -23.01 28.64
N PRO A 343 2.40 -24.30 28.49
CA PRO A 343 2.42 -24.97 27.19
C PRO A 343 1.03 -25.03 26.57
N ILE A 344 0.84 -24.43 25.40
CA ILE A 344 -0.45 -24.44 24.69
C ILE A 344 -0.34 -24.97 23.25
N PHE A 345 -1.47 -25.41 22.70
CA PHE A 345 -1.66 -25.71 21.28
C PHE A 345 -3.09 -25.37 20.86
N GLU A 346 -3.37 -25.38 19.55
CA GLU A 346 -4.70 -25.00 19.01
C GLU A 346 -5.17 -23.68 19.62
N GLY A 347 -4.35 -22.66 19.56
CA GLY A 347 -4.53 -21.43 20.32
C GLY A 347 -3.71 -20.30 19.72
N ASP A 348 -3.48 -19.27 20.52
CA ASP A 348 -2.70 -18.11 20.12
C ASP A 348 -1.90 -17.50 21.28
N LEU A 349 -0.89 -16.72 20.91
CA LEU A 349 -0.07 -15.90 21.78
C LEU A 349 -0.19 -14.45 21.27
N ALA A 350 -1.06 -13.66 21.90
CA ALA A 350 -1.26 -12.25 21.52
C ALA A 350 -0.39 -11.36 22.40
N LEU A 351 0.51 -10.60 21.79
CA LEU A 351 1.43 -9.70 22.50
C LEU A 351 0.80 -8.32 22.65
N VAL A 352 1.10 -7.59 23.73
CA VAL A 352 0.69 -6.20 23.98
C VAL A 352 1.46 -5.63 25.17
N ASP A 353 1.75 -4.33 25.22
CA ASP A 353 2.09 -3.66 26.48
C ASP A 353 0.77 -3.32 27.23
N TYR A 354 0.29 -4.24 28.06
CA TYR A 354 -1.06 -4.16 28.65
C TYR A 354 -1.14 -3.14 29.79
N ASP A 355 -0.08 -3.02 30.58
CA ASP A 355 -0.05 -2.11 31.74
C ASP A 355 0.73 -0.80 31.52
N ALA A 356 1.17 -0.59 30.27
CA ALA A 356 1.82 0.61 29.77
C ALA A 356 3.15 0.92 30.49
N ASP A 357 3.91 -0.13 30.81
CA ASP A 357 5.21 -0.04 31.46
C ASP A 357 6.41 -0.18 30.51
N GLY A 358 6.14 -0.45 29.23
CA GLY A 358 7.11 -0.45 28.15
C GLY A 358 7.72 -1.81 27.85
N ASP A 359 7.14 -2.91 28.33
CA ASP A 359 7.46 -4.26 27.83
C ASP A 359 6.25 -5.01 27.28
N GLN A 360 6.52 -5.91 26.33
CA GLN A 360 5.49 -6.73 25.72
C GLN A 360 5.04 -7.85 26.67
N ASP A 361 3.78 -7.80 27.08
CA ASP A 361 3.05 -8.81 27.81
C ASP A 361 2.51 -9.90 26.88
N VAL A 362 2.17 -11.05 27.45
CA VAL A 362 1.71 -12.22 26.68
C VAL A 362 0.32 -12.63 27.12
N PHE A 363 -0.65 -12.55 26.21
CA PHE A 363 -1.94 -13.19 26.36
C PHE A 363 -1.95 -14.56 25.69
N GLN A 364 -2.26 -15.60 26.46
CA GLN A 364 -2.36 -16.99 26.00
C GLN A 364 -3.83 -17.42 25.94
N VAL A 365 -4.27 -17.90 24.79
CA VAL A 365 -5.55 -18.60 24.64
C VAL A 365 -5.31 -19.92 23.92
N GLY A 366 -5.91 -21.02 24.37
CA GLY A 366 -5.69 -22.31 23.72
C GLY A 366 -5.86 -23.49 24.66
N ASN A 367 -5.33 -24.65 24.26
CA ASN A 367 -5.46 -25.90 25.00
C ASN A 367 -4.13 -26.33 25.64
N THR A 368 -4.16 -26.70 26.92
CA THR A 368 -2.99 -27.16 27.69
C THR A 368 -2.85 -28.69 27.74
N GLY A 369 -3.76 -29.42 27.08
CA GLY A 369 -3.95 -30.87 27.23
C GLY A 369 -4.79 -31.25 28.46
N PHE A 370 -4.96 -30.34 29.43
CA PHE A 370 -5.82 -30.53 30.61
C PHE A 370 -7.13 -29.74 30.54
N GLY A 371 -7.19 -28.74 29.66
CA GLY A 371 -8.35 -27.88 29.42
C GLY A 371 -7.95 -26.63 28.65
N ASN A 372 -8.95 -25.87 28.23
CA ASN A 372 -8.73 -24.59 27.57
C ASN A 372 -8.35 -23.53 28.61
N ILE A 373 -7.49 -22.59 28.23
CA ILE A 373 -7.09 -21.43 29.03
C ILE A 373 -7.32 -20.12 28.29
N ALA A 374 -7.40 -19.04 29.05
CA ALA A 374 -7.28 -17.65 28.65
C ALA A 374 -6.54 -16.97 29.81
N SER A 375 -5.26 -16.65 29.62
CA SER A 375 -4.36 -16.18 30.68
C SER A 375 -3.55 -15.01 30.17
N LEU A 376 -3.52 -13.92 30.94
CA LEU A 376 -2.66 -12.78 30.67
C LEU A 376 -1.43 -12.87 31.58
N PHE A 377 -0.24 -12.69 31.01
CA PHE A 377 1.03 -12.68 31.74
C PHE A 377 1.71 -11.35 31.51
N LEU A 378 1.90 -10.60 32.59
CA LEU A 378 2.70 -9.38 32.54
C LEU A 378 4.18 -9.76 32.51
N SER A 379 4.92 -9.17 31.59
CA SER A 379 6.37 -9.17 31.69
C SER A 379 6.76 -8.16 32.78
N ASP A 380 7.72 -8.54 33.64
CA ASP A 380 8.20 -7.66 34.71
C ASP A 380 9.70 -7.43 34.48
N MET A 381 10.03 -6.36 33.76
CA MET A 381 11.41 -6.07 33.42
C MET A 381 12.15 -5.23 34.45
N SER A 382 13.49 -5.27 34.39
CA SER A 382 14.28 -4.41 35.24
C SER A 382 14.09 -2.95 34.82
N ALA A 383 14.00 -2.01 35.76
CA ALA A 383 13.84 -0.58 35.46
C ALA A 383 14.98 0.05 34.62
N SER A 384 15.95 -0.73 34.16
CA SER A 384 17.01 -0.35 33.22
C SER A 384 16.81 -0.89 31.80
N GLN A 385 15.71 -1.61 31.55
CA GLN A 385 15.30 -2.18 30.26
C GLN A 385 13.86 -1.75 29.92
N VAL A 386 13.44 -0.61 30.45
CA VAL A 386 12.18 0.00 30.00
C VAL A 386 12.50 0.62 28.65
N ASP A 387 11.75 0.21 27.65
CA ASP A 387 11.77 0.76 26.31
C ASP A 387 11.24 2.20 26.35
N ASP A 388 11.74 3.11 25.54
CA ASP A 388 11.16 4.44 25.33
C ASP A 388 10.70 4.53 23.87
N PRO A 389 9.58 5.22 23.54
CA PRO A 389 9.17 5.35 22.15
C PRO A 389 10.26 6.00 21.28
N PRO A 390 10.32 5.70 19.97
CA PRO A 390 11.35 6.22 19.09
C PRO A 390 11.35 7.74 18.98
N ALA A 391 12.46 8.29 18.48
CA ALA A 391 12.47 9.68 18.06
C ALA A 391 11.55 9.92 16.86
N ALA A 392 10.74 10.99 16.91
CA ALA A 392 9.91 11.39 15.78
C ALA A 392 10.76 11.65 14.52
N PRO A 393 10.37 11.11 13.35
CA PRO A 393 11.05 11.37 12.10
C PRO A 393 10.88 12.82 11.65
N VAL A 394 11.71 13.25 10.70
CA VAL A 394 11.64 14.56 10.04
C VAL A 394 11.37 14.35 8.56
N SER A 395 10.28 14.93 8.06
CA SER A 395 9.92 14.89 6.64
C SER A 395 11.01 15.54 5.79
N GLU A 396 11.36 14.87 4.68
CA GLU A 396 12.31 15.38 3.70
C GLU A 396 11.57 16.11 2.56
N ALA A 397 12.13 17.23 2.12
CA ALA A 397 11.55 18.04 1.06
C ALA A 397 11.92 17.47 -0.33
N ASP A 398 11.26 16.39 -0.75
CA ASP A 398 11.26 15.97 -2.16
C ASP A 398 9.92 15.34 -2.60
N PHE A 399 8.95 16.20 -2.93
CA PHE A 399 7.68 15.78 -3.50
C PHE A 399 7.80 15.68 -5.03
N GLY A 400 8.28 14.55 -5.53
CA GLY A 400 8.24 14.21 -6.95
C GLY A 400 6.80 14.02 -7.47
N SER A 401 5.97 15.07 -7.43
CA SER A 401 4.56 14.99 -7.81
C SER A 401 4.40 14.83 -9.32
N HIS A 402 3.75 13.76 -9.75
CA HIS A 402 3.38 13.53 -11.15
C HIS A 402 1.87 13.42 -11.22
N ALA A 403 1.20 14.24 -12.03
CA ALA A 403 -0.25 14.24 -12.26
C ALA A 403 -1.14 13.95 -11.03
N ASP A 404 -1.31 12.69 -10.66
CA ASP A 404 -2.14 12.06 -9.62
C ASP A 404 -1.36 11.29 -8.52
N SER A 405 -0.04 11.47 -8.43
CA SER A 405 0.81 10.76 -7.46
C SER A 405 1.85 11.67 -6.81
N VAL A 406 2.32 11.28 -5.63
CA VAL A 406 3.34 12.00 -4.86
C VAL A 406 4.25 11.02 -4.13
N TRP A 407 5.55 11.34 -4.09
CA TRP A 407 6.49 10.68 -3.19
C TRP A 407 6.55 11.45 -1.86
N LEU A 408 6.35 10.74 -0.77
CA LEU A 408 6.56 11.20 0.60
C LEU A 408 7.81 10.51 1.13
N SER A 409 8.70 11.24 1.80
CA SER A 409 9.95 10.69 2.35
C SER A 409 10.35 11.40 3.64
N TRP A 410 11.10 10.71 4.48
CA TRP A 410 11.60 11.18 5.77
C TRP A 410 12.96 10.56 6.08
N ASN A 411 13.67 11.11 7.06
CA ASN A 411 14.90 10.49 7.55
C ASN A 411 14.59 9.28 8.42
N GLU A 412 15.52 8.33 8.44
CA GLU A 412 15.52 7.23 9.41
C GLU A 412 15.49 7.79 10.86
N SER A 413 14.61 7.24 11.68
CA SER A 413 14.50 7.56 13.11
C SER A 413 15.58 6.86 13.94
N THR A 414 15.65 7.17 15.24
CA THR A 414 16.56 6.51 16.17
C THR A 414 15.80 6.11 17.42
N ASP A 415 16.24 5.03 18.03
CA ASP A 415 15.62 4.47 19.22
C ASP A 415 16.68 4.11 20.28
N ASP A 416 16.25 3.80 21.51
CA ASP A 416 17.17 3.40 22.58
C ASP A 416 17.56 1.91 22.54
N TRP A 417 16.69 1.05 21.99
CA TRP A 417 16.94 -0.39 21.83
C TRP A 417 16.86 -0.86 20.38
N THR A 418 15.78 -0.53 19.66
CA THR A 418 15.54 -1.04 18.31
C THR A 418 16.55 -0.47 17.32
N ASP A 419 17.17 -1.32 16.49
CA ASP A 419 18.09 -0.83 15.44
C ASP A 419 17.34 0.04 14.45
N GLN A 420 18.04 1.06 13.95
CA GLN A 420 17.50 2.04 13.01
C GLN A 420 16.93 1.39 11.73
N ASN A 421 17.48 0.27 11.28
CA ASN A 421 17.00 -0.45 10.09
C ASN A 421 15.74 -1.29 10.36
N SER A 422 15.44 -1.58 11.63
CA SER A 422 14.29 -2.40 12.04
C SER A 422 13.13 -1.56 12.59
N LEU A 423 13.27 -0.22 12.59
CA LEU A 423 12.17 0.70 12.83
C LEU A 423 11.20 0.68 11.66
N SER A 424 9.92 0.52 11.95
CA SER A 424 8.84 0.67 10.98
C SER A 424 8.24 2.08 11.03
N TYR A 425 7.45 2.45 10.02
CA TYR A 425 6.90 3.79 9.90
C TYR A 425 5.42 3.77 9.60
N ASN A 426 4.72 4.67 10.27
CA ASN A 426 3.29 4.88 10.14
C ASN A 426 3.02 6.30 9.65
N LEU A 427 2.25 6.46 8.58
CA LEU A 427 1.87 7.77 8.07
C LEU A 427 0.37 7.95 7.99
N TYR A 428 -0.06 9.21 8.05
CA TYR A 428 -1.41 9.61 7.69
C TYR A 428 -1.40 10.62 6.56
N VAL A 429 -2.48 10.66 5.80
CA VAL A 429 -2.78 11.70 4.82
C VAL A 429 -4.23 12.14 4.99
N ARG A 430 -4.49 13.43 4.88
CA ARG A 430 -5.85 14.02 4.92
C ARG A 430 -6.02 15.20 3.96
N THR A 431 -7.27 15.56 3.70
CA THR A 431 -7.63 16.61 2.71
C THR A 431 -7.85 18.00 3.30
N GLU A 432 -7.98 18.11 4.62
CA GLU A 432 -8.17 19.34 5.38
C GLU A 432 -7.06 19.51 6.41
N GLU A 433 -6.76 20.74 6.78
CA GLU A 433 -5.67 21.05 7.71
C GLU A 433 -5.91 20.45 9.10
N THR A 434 -7.18 20.23 9.48
CA THR A 434 -7.62 19.66 10.74
C THR A 434 -8.94 18.92 10.52
N GLY A 435 -9.11 17.74 11.12
CA GLY A 435 -10.32 16.94 10.96
C GLY A 435 -10.00 15.45 10.83
N ASN A 436 -11.02 14.68 10.44
CA ASN A 436 -10.98 13.23 10.24
C ASN A 436 -11.28 12.87 8.76
N ASP A 437 -10.92 13.74 7.84
CA ASP A 437 -11.04 13.57 6.39
C ASP A 437 -9.81 12.84 5.83
N TRP A 438 -9.61 11.65 6.38
CA TRP A 438 -8.48 10.77 6.12
C TRP A 438 -8.55 10.22 4.69
N VAL A 439 -7.39 10.23 4.04
CA VAL A 439 -7.07 9.41 2.86
C VAL A 439 -6.34 8.17 3.32
N VAL A 440 -5.34 8.36 4.19
CA VAL A 440 -4.66 7.28 4.92
C VAL A 440 -4.89 7.55 6.40
N SER A 441 -5.51 6.60 7.11
CA SER A 441 -5.80 6.73 8.53
C SER A 441 -4.52 6.75 9.37
N PRO A 442 -4.47 7.53 10.46
CA PRO A 442 -3.29 7.61 11.31
C PRO A 442 -3.03 6.36 12.13
N LEU A 443 -4.04 5.51 12.35
CA LEU A 443 -3.96 4.30 13.20
C LEU A 443 -3.31 4.59 14.57
N SER A 444 -3.41 5.84 15.03
CA SER A 444 -2.73 6.36 16.20
C SER A 444 -3.36 7.67 16.68
N ASP A 445 -3.22 7.95 17.97
CA ASP A 445 -3.57 9.24 18.54
C ASP A 445 -2.54 10.31 18.12
N LEU A 446 -3.02 11.33 17.38
CA LEU A 446 -2.18 12.39 16.83
C LEU A 446 -1.45 13.24 17.88
N SER A 447 -1.87 13.19 19.14
CA SER A 447 -1.34 14.04 20.21
C SER A 447 -0.29 13.35 21.06
N THR A 448 -0.33 12.01 21.13
CA THR A 448 0.52 11.20 22.00
C THR A 448 1.41 10.24 21.21
N GLY A 449 1.02 9.87 19.99
CA GLY A 449 1.67 8.80 19.24
C GLY A 449 1.22 7.39 19.64
N TYR A 450 0.26 7.26 20.56
CA TYR A 450 -0.27 5.95 20.94
C TYR A 450 -0.90 5.25 19.72
N ARG A 451 -0.48 4.01 19.44
CA ARG A 451 -1.00 3.19 18.33
C ARG A 451 -2.38 2.64 18.70
N TYR A 452 -3.31 2.59 17.74
CA TYR A 452 -4.60 1.91 17.92
C TYR A 452 -4.54 0.42 17.55
N GLU A 453 -3.46 -0.02 16.92
CA GLU A 453 -3.19 -1.42 16.57
C GLU A 453 -1.84 -1.81 17.13
N ASN A 454 -1.71 -3.05 17.62
CA ASN A 454 -0.45 -3.55 18.15
C ASN A 454 0.42 -4.24 17.08
N ASN A 455 0.70 -3.50 16.00
CA ASN A 455 1.53 -3.93 14.88
C ASN A 455 2.47 -2.79 14.44
N GLY A 456 3.42 -3.12 13.55
CA GLY A 456 4.27 -2.13 12.89
C GLY A 456 3.47 -1.07 12.12
N GLY A 457 4.16 -0.04 11.66
CA GLY A 457 3.54 1.04 10.89
C GLY A 457 3.10 0.60 9.48
N ASN A 458 2.10 1.30 8.92
CA ASN A 458 1.49 1.00 7.61
C ASN A 458 2.39 1.19 6.38
N VAL A 459 3.67 1.56 6.55
CA VAL A 459 4.68 1.64 5.49
C VAL A 459 5.79 0.61 5.67
N GLY A 460 5.68 -0.26 6.68
CA GLY A 460 6.74 -1.20 7.03
C GLY A 460 8.05 -0.48 7.35
N LEU A 461 9.18 -1.05 6.93
CA LEU A 461 10.53 -0.53 7.23
C LEU A 461 10.99 0.58 6.26
N SER A 462 10.17 0.91 5.25
CA SER A 462 10.53 1.89 4.23
C SER A 462 10.49 3.32 4.75
N THR A 463 11.43 4.17 4.32
CA THR A 463 11.47 5.61 4.67
C THR A 463 10.82 6.51 3.62
N SER A 464 10.06 5.91 2.71
CA SER A 464 9.34 6.62 1.67
C SER A 464 8.15 5.82 1.16
N LEU A 465 7.07 6.50 0.80
CA LEU A 465 5.90 5.93 0.15
C LEU A 465 5.53 6.76 -1.08
N GLN A 466 5.13 6.08 -2.16
CA GLN A 466 4.49 6.74 -3.30
C GLN A 466 2.99 6.56 -3.22
N LEU A 467 2.27 7.63 -2.87
CA LEU A 467 0.82 7.65 -2.99
C LEU A 467 0.41 7.89 -4.43
N ARG A 468 -0.65 7.20 -4.88
CA ARG A 468 -1.15 7.18 -6.25
C ARG A 468 -2.66 7.43 -6.27
N GLY A 469 -3.21 7.64 -7.47
CA GLY A 469 -4.67 7.78 -7.64
C GLY A 469 -5.30 9.01 -6.98
N LEU A 470 -4.51 9.98 -6.52
CA LEU A 470 -5.01 11.12 -5.76
C LEU A 470 -5.76 12.11 -6.66
N GLU A 471 -6.92 12.56 -6.18
CA GLU A 471 -7.67 13.63 -6.81
C GLU A 471 -6.93 14.99 -6.75
N GLU A 472 -7.31 15.95 -7.61
CA GLU A 472 -6.78 17.31 -7.49
C GLU A 472 -7.18 17.92 -6.15
N GLY A 473 -6.19 18.30 -5.35
CA GLY A 473 -6.43 18.73 -3.99
C GLY A 473 -5.20 19.29 -3.29
N LEU A 474 -5.44 19.86 -2.12
CA LEU A 474 -4.40 20.16 -1.13
C LEU A 474 -4.50 19.09 -0.04
N TYR A 475 -3.36 18.50 0.30
CA TYR A 475 -3.27 17.40 1.24
C TYR A 475 -2.30 17.76 2.37
N TYR A 476 -2.51 17.14 3.52
CA TYR A 476 -1.69 17.27 4.71
C TYR A 476 -1.29 15.89 5.19
N TRP A 477 -0.04 15.75 5.62
CA TRP A 477 0.49 14.47 6.04
C TRP A 477 1.53 14.65 7.14
N ALA A 478 1.74 13.59 7.91
CA ALA A 478 2.86 13.43 8.82
C ALA A 478 3.19 11.95 8.97
N VAL A 479 4.36 11.66 9.53
CA VAL A 479 4.86 10.30 9.70
C VAL A 479 5.40 10.11 11.11
N GLN A 480 5.31 8.89 11.60
CA GLN A 480 5.67 8.44 12.94
C GLN A 480 6.56 7.21 12.79
N ALA A 481 7.55 7.06 13.68
CA ALA A 481 8.35 5.84 13.77
C ALA A 481 7.74 4.90 14.81
N VAL A 482 7.86 3.59 14.58
CA VAL A 482 7.32 2.52 15.43
C VAL A 482 8.43 1.50 15.65
N ASP A 483 8.72 1.20 16.92
CA ASP A 483 9.75 0.22 17.33
C ASP A 483 9.27 -1.24 17.26
N ALA A 484 10.16 -2.16 17.62
CA ALA A 484 9.89 -3.60 17.68
C ALA A 484 8.90 -4.01 18.78
N ASN A 485 8.61 -3.10 19.72
CA ASN A 485 7.58 -3.23 20.74
C ASN A 485 6.29 -2.48 20.35
N ASN A 486 6.14 -2.13 19.07
CA ASN A 486 4.98 -1.45 18.51
C ASN A 486 4.66 -0.11 19.19
N ARG A 487 5.64 0.57 19.82
CA ARG A 487 5.40 1.91 20.38
C ARG A 487 5.68 2.96 19.33
N GLY A 488 4.71 3.85 19.17
CA GLY A 488 4.80 4.96 18.25
C GLY A 488 5.46 6.19 18.86
N SER A 489 6.35 6.83 18.12
CA SER A 489 6.87 8.18 18.43
C SER A 489 5.76 9.24 18.42
N GLU A 490 6.02 10.49 18.80
CA GLU A 490 5.14 11.57 18.30
C GLU A 490 5.20 11.61 16.76
N PHE A 491 4.12 12.06 16.09
CA PHE A 491 4.18 12.34 14.65
C PHE A 491 5.15 13.50 14.35
N SER A 492 5.75 13.47 13.16
CA SER A 492 6.54 14.57 12.62
C SER A 492 5.73 15.87 12.55
N ASP A 493 6.42 16.99 12.33
CA ASP A 493 5.73 18.23 11.95
C ASP A 493 4.86 17.96 10.70
N GLN A 494 3.62 18.45 10.73
CA GLN A 494 2.70 18.27 9.60
C GLN A 494 3.15 19.10 8.40
N GLU A 495 3.30 18.43 7.27
CA GLU A 495 3.62 19.03 5.98
C GLU A 495 2.41 19.02 5.05
N SER A 496 2.52 19.71 3.91
CA SER A 496 1.44 19.75 2.90
C SER A 496 1.96 19.68 1.48
N PHE A 497 1.16 19.12 0.59
CA PHE A 497 1.43 19.05 -0.84
C PHE A 497 0.15 19.24 -1.65
N SER A 498 0.28 19.61 -2.92
CA SER A 498 -0.87 19.79 -3.81
C SER A 498 -0.79 18.85 -5.01
N ILE A 499 -1.88 18.18 -5.33
CA ILE A 499 -2.04 17.38 -6.55
C ILE A 499 -2.75 18.25 -7.59
N CYS A 500 -2.15 18.32 -8.79
CA CYS A 500 -2.69 19.07 -9.90
C CYS A 500 -2.39 18.37 -11.22
N TYR A 501 -3.45 18.04 -11.94
CA TYR A 501 -3.41 17.39 -13.24
C TYR A 501 -2.85 18.33 -14.30
N ASP A 502 -2.24 17.73 -15.32
CA ASP A 502 -1.79 18.47 -16.48
C ASP A 502 -2.98 19.05 -17.26
N VAL A 503 -2.71 20.16 -17.94
CA VAL A 503 -3.68 20.84 -18.80
C VAL A 503 -3.31 20.56 -20.25
N SER A 504 -4.30 20.59 -21.15
CA SER A 504 -4.03 20.49 -22.58
C SER A 504 -4.81 21.54 -23.39
N ILE A 505 -4.13 22.17 -24.34
CA ILE A 505 -4.69 23.08 -25.36
C ILE A 505 -4.76 22.42 -26.75
N GLY A 506 -4.53 21.10 -26.82
CA GLY A 506 -4.64 20.28 -28.01
C GLY A 506 -3.30 19.91 -28.65
N ASN A 507 -3.36 19.23 -29.79
CA ASN A 507 -2.17 18.78 -30.51
C ASN A 507 -1.59 19.90 -31.41
N ASP A 508 -0.28 19.84 -31.64
CA ASP A 508 0.39 20.61 -32.68
C ASP A 508 -0.38 20.57 -34.02
N THR A 509 -0.57 21.73 -34.63
CA THR A 509 -1.44 21.87 -35.79
C THR A 509 -0.82 22.73 -36.88
N THR A 510 -1.29 22.53 -38.12
CA THR A 510 -0.96 23.38 -39.26
C THR A 510 -2.25 23.96 -39.82
N ILE A 511 -2.32 25.27 -39.96
CA ILE A 511 -3.52 26.01 -40.39
C ILE A 511 -3.17 27.04 -41.47
N CYS A 512 -4.15 27.48 -42.26
CA CYS A 512 -3.91 28.49 -43.29
C CYS A 512 -3.60 29.85 -42.67
N ARG A 513 -2.73 30.61 -43.36
CA ARG A 513 -2.38 31.96 -42.92
C ARG A 513 -3.64 32.83 -42.80
N TYR A 514 -3.75 33.54 -41.69
CA TYR A 514 -4.84 34.42 -41.24
C TYR A 514 -6.14 33.72 -40.83
N GLU A 515 -6.17 32.40 -40.74
CA GLU A 515 -7.28 31.70 -40.10
C GLU A 515 -7.23 31.87 -38.58
N ALA A 516 -8.41 31.76 -37.97
CA ALA A 516 -8.61 31.86 -36.54
C ALA A 516 -8.57 30.47 -35.90
N LEU A 517 -7.68 30.29 -34.93
CA LEU A 517 -7.57 29.08 -34.11
C LEU A 517 -8.19 29.35 -32.74
N PRO A 518 -9.42 28.86 -32.46
CA PRO A 518 -10.01 28.95 -31.14
C PRO A 518 -9.35 27.96 -30.18
N LEU A 519 -8.95 28.44 -29.01
CA LEU A 519 -8.38 27.67 -27.91
C LEU A 519 -9.25 27.85 -26.67
N LEU A 520 -9.41 26.79 -25.90
CA LEU A 520 -10.25 26.74 -24.71
C LEU A 520 -9.60 25.83 -23.67
N ILE A 521 -9.56 26.31 -22.43
CA ILE A 521 -9.33 25.49 -21.24
C ILE A 521 -10.69 25.27 -20.58
N SER A 522 -11.10 24.00 -20.48
CA SER A 522 -12.35 23.58 -19.81
C SER A 522 -12.11 22.87 -18.48
N ASP A 523 -10.96 23.13 -17.87
CA ASP A 523 -10.58 22.57 -16.57
C ASP A 523 -11.38 23.26 -15.45
N ALA A 524 -12.03 22.46 -14.60
CA ALA A 524 -12.87 22.95 -13.51
C ALA A 524 -12.07 23.52 -12.33
N ALA A 525 -10.83 23.07 -12.14
CA ALA A 525 -9.94 23.56 -11.09
C ALA A 525 -9.15 24.81 -11.52
N ALA A 526 -9.17 25.16 -12.81
CA ALA A 526 -8.55 26.38 -13.30
C ALA A 526 -9.28 27.63 -12.76
N THR A 527 -8.51 28.53 -12.16
CA THR A 527 -8.99 29.82 -11.62
C THR A 527 -8.61 31.00 -12.50
N GLU A 528 -7.47 30.92 -13.17
CA GLU A 528 -6.97 31.93 -14.11
C GLU A 528 -6.20 31.23 -15.25
N VAL A 529 -6.36 31.75 -16.47
CA VAL A 529 -5.62 31.27 -17.66
C VAL A 529 -4.98 32.46 -18.38
N ASN A 530 -3.67 32.40 -18.54
CA ASN A 530 -2.86 33.37 -19.26
C ASN A 530 -2.30 32.75 -20.54
N TRP A 531 -2.55 33.40 -21.67
CA TRP A 531 -2.13 32.96 -22.99
C TRP A 531 -0.89 33.71 -23.43
N TYR A 532 0.14 32.98 -23.82
CA TYR A 532 1.40 33.53 -24.32
C TYR A 532 1.70 33.01 -25.72
N SER A 533 2.41 33.84 -26.47
CA SER A 533 3.15 33.48 -27.67
C SER A 533 4.64 33.47 -27.31
N LYS A 534 5.36 32.46 -27.79
CA LYS A 534 6.82 32.44 -27.70
C LYS A 534 7.47 33.59 -28.47
N THR A 535 6.82 34.12 -29.51
CA THR A 535 7.32 35.26 -30.28
C THR A 535 6.87 36.61 -29.73
N ASP A 536 5.62 36.74 -29.30
CA ASP A 536 5.00 38.03 -29.00
C ASP A 536 4.74 38.26 -27.49
N GLY A 537 5.00 37.27 -26.64
CA GLY A 537 4.82 37.35 -25.18
C GLY A 537 3.35 37.17 -24.77
N LEU A 538 2.91 37.86 -23.71
CA LEU A 538 1.53 37.76 -23.22
C LEU A 538 0.53 38.26 -24.27
N LEU A 539 -0.36 37.38 -24.72
CA LEU A 539 -1.40 37.65 -25.71
C LEU A 539 -2.71 38.07 -25.05
N GLN A 540 -3.12 37.32 -24.03
CA GLN A 540 -4.33 37.59 -23.26
C GLN A 540 -4.16 37.05 -21.84
N ALA A 541 -4.54 37.85 -20.84
CA ALA A 541 -4.55 37.43 -19.44
C ALA A 541 -5.97 37.17 -18.97
N ASP A 542 -6.09 36.32 -17.94
CA ASP A 542 -7.33 36.01 -17.23
C ASP A 542 -8.51 35.69 -18.17
N ALA A 543 -8.31 34.68 -19.03
CA ALA A 543 -9.34 34.26 -19.98
C ALA A 543 -9.26 32.77 -20.28
N PHE A 544 -10.33 32.03 -19.99
CA PHE A 544 -10.41 30.59 -20.28
C PHE A 544 -10.46 30.25 -21.77
N SER A 545 -10.72 31.23 -22.64
CA SER A 545 -10.71 31.05 -24.09
C SER A 545 -9.95 32.16 -24.78
N TYR A 546 -9.23 31.80 -25.85
CA TYR A 546 -8.47 32.71 -26.68
C TYR A 546 -8.57 32.28 -28.14
N THR A 547 -8.79 33.24 -29.04
CA THR A 547 -8.76 32.98 -30.48
C THR A 547 -7.51 33.59 -31.07
N HIS A 548 -6.56 32.75 -31.47
CA HIS A 548 -5.32 33.18 -32.10
C HIS A 548 -5.53 33.36 -33.61
N THR A 549 -5.05 34.47 -34.18
CA THR A 549 -5.03 34.65 -35.65
C THR A 549 -3.62 34.35 -36.16
N VAL A 550 -3.49 33.33 -36.99
CA VAL A 550 -2.18 32.75 -37.28
C VAL A 550 -1.54 33.39 -38.50
N ASP A 551 -0.46 34.16 -38.34
CA ASP A 551 0.23 34.83 -39.46
C ASP A 551 1.57 34.17 -39.84
N LYS A 552 2.23 33.54 -38.86
CA LYS A 552 3.52 32.87 -38.96
C LYS A 552 3.55 31.63 -38.06
N LYS A 553 4.53 30.76 -38.26
CA LYS A 553 4.78 29.66 -37.32
C LYS A 553 5.09 30.22 -35.93
N ASP A 554 4.39 29.73 -34.92
CA ASP A 554 4.54 30.19 -33.54
C ASP A 554 4.34 29.03 -32.55
N THR A 555 4.73 29.25 -31.30
CA THR A 555 4.42 28.34 -30.18
C THR A 555 3.55 29.09 -29.20
N LEU A 556 2.32 28.62 -29.05
CA LEU A 556 1.37 29.13 -28.07
C LEU A 556 1.57 28.38 -26.76
N ILE A 557 1.45 29.09 -25.64
CA ILE A 557 1.61 28.55 -24.30
C ILE A 557 0.39 28.99 -23.49
N ALA A 558 -0.29 28.04 -22.85
CA ALA A 558 -1.28 28.35 -21.83
C ALA A 558 -0.64 28.16 -20.46
N GLU A 559 -0.68 29.19 -19.63
CA GLU A 559 -0.37 29.15 -18.21
C GLU A 559 -1.71 29.09 -17.46
N VAL A 560 -1.92 28.02 -16.70
CA VAL A 560 -3.17 27.77 -15.98
C VAL A 560 -2.87 27.76 -14.48
N ILE A 561 -3.45 28.71 -13.76
CA ILE A 561 -3.36 28.80 -12.30
C ILE A 561 -4.59 28.09 -11.73
N LYS A 562 -4.39 27.07 -10.89
CA LYS A 562 -5.49 26.30 -10.31
C LYS A 562 -5.80 26.71 -8.86
N THR A 563 -6.95 26.26 -8.36
CA THR A 563 -7.52 26.58 -7.04
C THR A 563 -6.53 26.38 -5.88
N TYR A 564 -5.67 25.35 -5.96
CA TYR A 564 -4.71 24.99 -4.91
C TYR A 564 -3.34 25.69 -5.05
N GLY A 565 -3.26 26.74 -5.87
CA GLY A 565 -2.06 27.58 -6.00
C GLY A 565 -0.97 27.01 -6.93
N CYS A 566 -1.19 25.83 -7.50
CA CYS A 566 -0.31 25.26 -8.51
C CYS A 566 -0.51 25.94 -9.88
N VAL A 567 0.58 25.98 -10.65
CA VAL A 567 0.59 26.50 -12.02
C VAL A 567 0.96 25.37 -12.98
N ARG A 568 0.18 25.19 -14.03
CA ARG A 568 0.40 24.20 -15.10
C ARG A 568 0.55 24.90 -16.43
N TYR A 569 1.31 24.26 -17.33
CA TYR A 569 1.57 24.80 -18.66
C TYR A 569 1.28 23.75 -19.70
N ASP A 570 0.73 24.18 -20.84
CA ASP A 570 0.75 23.38 -22.06
C ASP A 570 1.21 24.23 -23.25
N THR A 571 1.81 23.58 -24.24
CA THR A 571 2.33 24.23 -25.44
C THR A 571 1.75 23.62 -26.69
N LEU A 572 1.38 24.46 -27.64
CA LEU A 572 0.88 24.05 -28.95
C LEU A 572 1.66 24.79 -30.03
N ILE A 573 2.33 24.03 -30.90
CA ILE A 573 3.02 24.56 -32.06
C ILE A 573 2.01 24.73 -33.18
N VAL A 574 1.82 25.98 -33.61
CA VAL A 574 1.04 26.29 -34.81
C VAL A 574 1.99 26.53 -35.97
N SER A 575 1.91 25.69 -36.98
CA SER A 575 2.57 25.92 -38.27
C SER A 575 1.60 26.55 -39.27
N VAL A 576 2.13 27.24 -40.27
CA VAL A 576 1.32 27.97 -41.26
C VAL A 576 1.53 27.37 -42.62
N TYR A 577 0.44 27.05 -43.32
CA TYR A 577 0.49 26.86 -44.76
C TYR A 577 0.71 28.21 -45.43
N ASP A 578 1.83 28.33 -46.16
CA ASP A 578 2.04 29.49 -47.01
C ASP A 578 1.02 29.50 -48.13
N LEU A 579 0.37 30.64 -48.36
CA LEU A 579 -0.50 30.82 -49.51
C LEU A 579 0.32 30.61 -50.79
N PRO A 580 -0.20 29.89 -51.79
CA PRO A 580 0.51 29.66 -53.04
C PRO A 580 0.80 31.00 -53.71
N SER A 581 2.08 31.36 -53.82
CA SER A 581 2.50 32.52 -54.60
C SER A 581 2.74 32.10 -56.04
N PHE A 582 1.92 32.57 -56.97
CA PHE A 582 2.07 32.30 -58.39
C PHE A 582 1.94 33.60 -59.19
N ASN A 583 2.45 33.57 -60.41
CA ASN A 583 2.37 34.69 -61.34
C ASN A 583 1.87 34.16 -62.68
N LEU A 584 0.73 34.67 -63.15
CA LEU A 584 0.11 34.30 -64.42
C LEU A 584 0.91 34.77 -65.65
N GLY A 585 2.01 35.48 -65.45
CA GLY A 585 2.88 36.01 -66.49
C GLY A 585 2.73 37.52 -66.67
N ASN A 586 3.44 38.06 -67.66
CA ASN A 586 3.37 39.49 -67.97
C ASN A 586 2.10 39.81 -68.78
N ASP A 587 1.60 41.04 -68.63
CA ASP A 587 0.58 41.60 -69.51
C ASP A 587 0.98 41.42 -70.98
N THR A 588 0.15 40.70 -71.73
CA THR A 588 0.44 40.29 -73.11
C THR A 588 -0.55 40.90 -74.07
N THR A 589 -0.10 41.22 -75.29
CA THR A 589 -0.96 41.65 -76.39
C THR A 589 -1.13 40.49 -77.37
N VAL A 590 -2.37 40.09 -77.60
CA VAL A 590 -2.77 38.99 -78.49
C VAL A 590 -3.66 39.55 -79.61
N CYS A 591 -3.69 38.93 -80.79
CA CYS A 591 -4.53 39.44 -81.87
C CYS A 591 -6.02 39.20 -81.58
N TYR A 592 -6.88 40.09 -82.07
CA TYR A 592 -8.33 39.97 -81.93
C TYR A 592 -8.83 38.61 -82.46
N GLY A 593 -9.57 37.87 -81.64
CA GLY A 593 -10.16 36.56 -81.97
C GLY A 593 -9.18 35.38 -81.85
N GLU A 594 -7.95 35.61 -81.37
CA GLU A 594 -7.06 34.52 -80.99
C GLU A 594 -7.35 34.06 -79.55
N TYR A 595 -7.10 32.78 -79.29
CA TYR A 595 -7.20 32.17 -77.98
C TYR A 595 -5.89 32.33 -77.22
N PHE A 596 -6.00 32.61 -75.94
CA PHE A 596 -4.89 32.69 -75.00
C PHE A 596 -5.09 31.65 -73.91
N ASP A 597 -4.17 30.69 -73.85
CA ASP A 597 -4.21 29.59 -72.88
C ASP A 597 -3.38 29.96 -71.64
N LEU A 598 -4.01 29.86 -70.48
CA LEU A 598 -3.40 30.01 -69.18
C LEU A 598 -3.50 28.69 -68.42
N SER A 599 -2.46 28.37 -67.66
CA SER A 599 -2.37 27.15 -66.89
C SER A 599 -1.74 27.49 -65.55
N VAL A 600 -2.44 27.18 -64.46
CA VAL A 600 -1.92 27.35 -63.09
C VAL A 600 -1.06 26.14 -62.69
N SER A 601 -1.34 24.95 -63.23
CA SER A 601 -0.55 23.75 -62.96
C SER A 601 0.88 23.83 -63.49
N ASP A 602 1.12 24.62 -64.54
CA ASP A 602 2.47 24.88 -65.07
C ASP A 602 3.31 25.84 -64.21
N LEU A 603 2.71 26.47 -63.19
CA LEU A 603 3.38 27.46 -62.33
C LEU A 603 4.10 26.84 -61.13
N GLY A 604 4.13 25.51 -61.03
CA GLY A 604 4.86 24.79 -59.99
C GLY A 604 4.22 24.88 -58.60
N ILE A 605 2.91 25.13 -58.53
CA ILE A 605 2.15 25.11 -57.27
C ILE A 605 2.00 23.65 -56.82
N VAL A 606 2.50 23.34 -55.62
CA VAL A 606 2.41 22.00 -55.03
C VAL A 606 1.11 21.89 -54.24
N GLY A 607 0.34 20.82 -54.48
CA GLY A 607 -0.91 20.58 -53.76
C GLY A 607 -2.11 21.39 -54.23
N LEU A 608 -2.16 21.80 -55.50
CA LEU A 608 -3.30 22.50 -56.10
C LEU A 608 -4.59 21.67 -55.95
N ASP A 609 -5.65 22.26 -55.40
CA ASP A 609 -6.96 21.63 -55.21
C ASP A 609 -7.96 22.08 -56.30
N SER A 610 -8.15 23.41 -56.44
CA SER A 610 -9.04 23.99 -57.45
C SER A 610 -8.59 25.38 -57.89
N THR A 611 -9.13 25.88 -59.01
CA THR A 611 -8.81 27.21 -59.54
C THR A 611 -10.04 27.82 -60.20
N ASN A 612 -10.50 28.93 -59.65
CA ASN A 612 -11.59 29.71 -60.21
C ASN A 612 -11.05 30.85 -61.08
N TRP A 613 -11.56 30.96 -62.30
CA TRP A 613 -11.22 32.02 -63.23
C TRP A 613 -12.31 33.07 -63.34
N TYR A 614 -11.91 34.34 -63.40
CA TYR A 614 -12.82 35.47 -63.55
C TYR A 614 -12.34 36.45 -64.61
N SER A 615 -13.29 37.11 -65.29
CA SER A 615 -13.03 38.25 -66.18
C SER A 615 -13.59 39.53 -65.56
N THR A 616 -12.78 40.58 -65.53
CA THR A 616 -13.23 41.91 -65.07
C THR A 616 -14.16 42.60 -66.06
N GLN A 617 -14.05 42.26 -67.35
CA GLN A 617 -14.84 42.88 -68.41
C GLN A 617 -16.24 42.25 -68.51
N THR A 618 -16.36 40.93 -68.37
CA THR A 618 -17.66 40.25 -68.30
C THR A 618 -18.27 40.32 -66.90
N GLY A 619 -17.46 40.61 -65.88
CA GLY A 619 -17.87 40.69 -64.47
C GLY A 619 -18.33 39.34 -63.92
N SER A 620 -17.90 38.23 -64.52
CA SER A 620 -18.43 36.89 -64.25
C SER A 620 -17.33 35.87 -64.04
N PHE A 621 -17.66 34.86 -63.22
CA PHE A 621 -16.96 33.58 -63.19
C PHE A 621 -16.96 32.96 -64.59
N LEU A 622 -15.79 32.50 -65.04
CA LEU A 622 -15.57 31.88 -66.33
C LEU A 622 -15.69 30.36 -66.18
N GLU A 623 -14.78 29.76 -65.41
CA GLU A 623 -14.75 28.32 -65.13
C GLU A 623 -13.92 27.97 -63.89
N ASP A 624 -14.16 26.78 -63.36
CA ASP A 624 -13.35 26.12 -62.33
C ASP A 624 -12.55 25.01 -63.01
N SER A 625 -11.26 25.27 -63.23
CA SER A 625 -10.35 24.43 -64.00
C SER A 625 -8.90 24.90 -63.79
N GLU A 626 -7.95 23.95 -63.74
CA GLU A 626 -6.51 24.26 -63.64
C GLU A 626 -5.99 25.08 -64.84
N THR A 627 -6.67 25.01 -65.97
CA THR A 627 -6.35 25.73 -67.21
C THR A 627 -7.54 26.53 -67.70
N LEU A 628 -7.27 27.71 -68.24
CA LEU A 628 -8.24 28.57 -68.91
C LEU A 628 -7.83 28.80 -70.36
N SER A 629 -8.72 28.51 -71.31
CA SER A 629 -8.57 28.92 -72.71
C SER A 629 -9.52 30.07 -73.02
N PHE A 630 -8.98 31.28 -73.20
CA PHE A 630 -9.78 32.51 -73.30
C PHE A 630 -9.64 33.18 -74.67
N GLU A 631 -10.77 33.44 -75.35
CA GLU A 631 -10.78 34.15 -76.63
C GLU A 631 -10.69 35.67 -76.41
N VAL A 632 -9.66 36.31 -76.96
CA VAL A 632 -9.42 37.75 -76.76
C VAL A 632 -10.20 38.58 -77.77
N LEU A 633 -11.36 39.09 -77.35
CA LEU A 633 -12.20 39.97 -78.17
C LEU A 633 -11.99 41.46 -77.86
N GLU A 634 -11.56 41.78 -76.65
CA GLU A 634 -11.23 43.13 -76.22
C GLU A 634 -10.22 43.10 -75.07
N LYS A 635 -9.79 44.27 -74.59
CA LYS A 635 -8.90 44.36 -73.43
C LYS A 635 -9.64 43.88 -72.19
N ASP A 636 -9.08 42.91 -71.49
CA ASP A 636 -9.64 42.33 -70.27
C ASP A 636 -8.56 42.12 -69.21
N THR A 637 -8.97 41.95 -67.95
CA THR A 637 -8.13 41.47 -66.85
C THR A 637 -8.70 40.13 -66.39
N LEU A 638 -7.89 39.09 -66.47
CA LEU A 638 -8.22 37.75 -65.98
C LEU A 638 -7.67 37.59 -64.56
N ILE A 639 -8.48 37.06 -63.66
CA ILE A 639 -8.12 36.79 -62.26
C ILE A 639 -8.23 35.29 -62.04
N ALA A 640 -7.17 34.68 -61.52
CA ALA A 640 -7.20 33.32 -60.99
C ALA A 640 -7.25 33.38 -59.45
N GLU A 641 -8.25 32.74 -58.86
CA GLU A 641 -8.31 32.44 -57.43
C GLU A 641 -7.97 30.96 -57.26
N VAL A 642 -6.87 30.67 -56.57
CA VAL A 642 -6.27 29.34 -56.49
C VAL A 642 -6.35 28.82 -55.07
N PHE A 643 -6.78 27.57 -54.93
CA PHE A 643 -6.89 26.86 -53.65
C PHE A 643 -5.88 25.70 -53.64
N ASN A 644 -5.20 25.48 -52.51
CA ASN A 644 -4.33 24.34 -52.28
C ASN A 644 -4.85 23.50 -51.10
N MET A 645 -4.55 22.20 -51.13
CA MET A 645 -4.84 21.26 -50.04
C MET A 645 -3.90 21.46 -48.85
#